data_AF-A0A396TW42-F1
#
_entry.id   AF-A0A396TW42-F1
#
_cell.length_a   1.000
_cell.length_b   1.000
_cell.length_c   1.000
_cell.angle_alpha   90.00
_cell.angle_beta   90.00
_cell.angle_gamma   90.00
#
_symmetry.space_group_name_H-M   'P 1'
#
loop_
_entity.id
_entity.type
_entity.pdbx_description
1 polymer ?
#
loop_
_entity_poly.entity_id
_entity_poly.type
_entity_poly.pdbx_seq_one_letter_code
_entity_poly.pdbx_strand_id
1 'polypeptide(L)'
;MPLQHKVPSLMALMLTVSSTAALAGNIHPIFKNKEASVSTLANKKQVCGTDKNKQDWDALQIENQLQLKKKLTKSMLKVAPQLQAATTQVEAAANGNGVEGRYYIPVVVHVYGDQYNCSDESAYCLTENKIIDALNKSNEDFLGTNTQDGPIAAEFEAIRDNLNIEFVLAKKDPQGNPTNGIVRYANKSGYGNGSGNDAEIAADAWDNFKYMNIYLMSDLYADGDTGSSGVAWYPQMSMSEAGLSRVVYNGNYLGANTGENFRSVLTHEFGHWLNLPHTFDGDVCSVHQEAFCESTGDNNCDTPQMSSSILQNNALNCLGEPTNTENFMHYSDNYAMYTQGQVKRMTAALHGDARKTLWSNENLIAVGLEEYTSNGDHPWDGSGLDVAPTGEVLAEFTNLSATKGETDTFEFSFPAGTQAGAVYLKGFNQDPDLYVSKGVAPSKSGETWIADFISFKSAGTPELVTLSSPSTTQSYFATIDAFSDYSNATLEVLSVDDPTLCNGCERVFLAEETNLSATKGDVIKSFSFDIPSDASRVVAVMPGGYQGDPDMYVSVDSVPTTSVSDCAPFSAPRLSEYCDLGNNVGGSTVNVIIDPFLDYSGATFRVYYERAGAVDIGLPTAEANGGYSALVNESIDFNSAGSVDADGTIVSYLWDFGDGTTSTQANPSHTYTASGTYSAVLTVTDNDNNQATDSSVVTIAAENLAPVVNINGPYSGIEGSSVAFSSTGTIDNDGTIDSYNWSFGDGSTSTSASPTHVYQNADDYAVSLTVTDNDGASTTVTTTASIAPVINDYCTVTGNTGYEWIANVSAGGVDNASAKEGYGDFTNVTLPLNTGDNAISLTAGGNYTEHWAVWLDTNSNGSFESSEQLVSGISGKGTVEGNLVIDNTLVGLTTRMRVLMKYSGAPTSACGSLGDGEAEDYMVTIADAGNVAPVADANGDYEVNIGNIINFSSLGSKDIDGTIANYLWDFGDGAQSNSANPVYTYTTPGVYTATLTVTDNDGASHTDSASVTIVSVDDQLENACLNNSPITGGRLTDGIAACLGNSSTIWLSVGEASTHQTVKITTGYGQGNVDVLYKNGGWPSTSNNDGQALGNGTTSTCLSLTAGSDYWSYLKVSGGSTGATILVEYDSASCR
;
A
#
# COMPACT_ATOMS: atom_id res chain seq x y z
N MET A 1 -17.32 50.17 43.94
CA MET A 1 -16.02 50.51 44.54
C MET A 1 -14.94 50.19 43.52
N PRO A 2 -13.89 51.02 43.39
CA PRO A 2 -13.59 51.65 42.10
C PRO A 2 -12.12 51.52 41.65
N LEU A 3 -11.80 52.17 40.51
CA LEU A 3 -10.48 52.70 40.08
C LEU A 3 -9.52 51.66 39.42
N GLN A 4 -8.73 51.95 38.36
CA GLN A 4 -8.25 53.24 37.86
C GLN A 4 -7.49 53.13 36.51
N HIS A 5 -7.69 54.14 35.63
CA HIS A 5 -6.70 54.92 34.82
C HIS A 5 -5.68 54.20 33.90
N LYS A 6 -5.21 54.71 32.74
CA LYS A 6 -5.26 56.02 32.04
C LYS A 6 -4.69 55.84 30.60
N VAL A 7 -5.19 56.66 29.67
CA VAL A 7 -4.69 57.14 28.34
C VAL A 7 -3.23 57.71 28.44
N PRO A 8 -2.47 58.21 27.40
CA PRO A 8 -2.60 58.23 25.92
C PRO A 8 -1.31 58.04 25.04
N SER A 9 -1.54 57.79 23.73
CA SER A 9 -1.03 58.49 22.51
C SER A 9 0.46 58.71 22.19
N LEU A 10 0.82 58.41 20.92
CA LEU A 10 1.29 59.34 19.86
C LEU A 10 2.62 58.95 19.15
N MET A 11 2.52 58.84 17.81
CA MET A 11 3.47 59.23 16.73
C MET A 11 4.96 58.84 16.76
N ALA A 12 5.41 58.22 15.66
CA ALA A 12 6.36 58.76 14.65
C ALA A 12 7.26 57.62 14.10
N LEU A 13 7.29 57.26 12.81
CA LEU A 13 7.66 57.99 11.58
C LEU A 13 9.14 57.74 11.17
N MET A 14 9.31 57.03 10.05
CA MET A 14 10.21 57.30 8.89
C MET A 14 11.65 56.73 8.73
N LEU A 15 11.88 56.32 7.46
CA LEU A 15 13.06 56.52 6.56
C LEU A 15 14.33 55.67 6.82
N THR A 16 15.11 55.10 5.87
CA THR A 16 15.14 55.03 4.38
C THR A 16 16.44 54.33 3.89
N VAL A 17 16.53 54.12 2.56
CA VAL A 17 17.73 54.09 1.65
C VAL A 17 18.38 52.71 1.45
N SER A 18 18.21 51.99 0.32
CA SER A 18 18.82 52.09 -1.04
C SER A 18 20.35 51.87 -1.04
N SER A 19 21.07 51.26 -2.00
CA SER A 19 20.87 50.97 -3.43
C SER A 19 22.10 50.22 -4.03
N THR A 20 21.86 49.34 -5.02
CA THR A 20 22.59 49.10 -6.32
C THR A 20 24.03 48.55 -6.44
N ALA A 21 24.21 47.47 -7.24
CA ALA A 21 24.95 47.35 -8.53
C ALA A 21 25.35 45.86 -8.81
N ALA A 22 24.79 45.14 -9.81
CA ALA A 22 25.13 45.05 -11.25
C ALA A 22 26.38 44.21 -11.62
N LEU A 23 26.22 43.05 -12.31
CA LEU A 23 26.66 42.79 -13.71
C LEU A 23 26.57 41.29 -14.14
N ALA A 24 25.87 41.08 -15.26
CA ALA A 24 25.96 40.10 -16.36
C ALA A 24 26.74 38.76 -16.29
N GLY A 25 26.11 37.68 -16.78
CA GLY A 25 26.77 36.42 -17.20
C GLY A 25 25.80 35.38 -17.80
N ASN A 26 25.97 35.10 -19.09
CA ASN A 26 25.17 34.30 -20.04
C ASN A 26 24.99 32.77 -19.80
N ILE A 27 23.79 32.27 -20.18
CA ILE A 27 23.47 31.12 -21.07
C ILE A 27 23.59 29.63 -20.57
N HIS A 28 22.39 28.99 -20.59
CA HIS A 28 21.99 27.58 -20.88
C HIS A 28 21.47 26.63 -19.77
N PRO A 29 20.38 25.87 -20.04
CA PRO A 29 19.58 25.18 -19.04
C PRO A 29 19.81 23.67 -19.02
N ILE A 30 19.82 23.05 -17.84
CA ILE A 30 19.66 21.61 -17.66
C ILE A 30 18.92 21.42 -16.33
N PHE A 31 17.69 20.89 -16.36
CA PHE A 31 17.32 19.68 -15.62
C PHE A 31 15.99 19.15 -16.19
N LYS A 32 16.10 17.95 -16.78
CA LYS A 32 15.01 17.04 -17.09
C LYS A 32 14.65 16.29 -15.81
N ASN A 33 13.36 16.06 -15.56
CA ASN A 33 12.81 14.84 -14.96
C ASN A 33 11.54 14.55 -15.79
N LYS A 34 11.50 13.56 -16.70
CA LYS A 34 11.31 12.11 -16.48
C LYS A 34 10.09 11.80 -15.61
N GLU A 35 8.91 11.97 -16.21
CA GLU A 35 7.75 11.15 -15.84
C GLU A 35 7.78 9.86 -16.65
N ALA A 36 7.51 8.77 -15.94
CA ALA A 36 7.51 7.42 -16.44
C ALA A 36 6.30 7.17 -17.35
N SER A 37 6.58 6.57 -18.50
CA SER A 37 5.56 6.00 -19.38
C SER A 37 5.07 4.68 -18.81
N VAL A 38 3.77 4.56 -18.55
CA VAL A 38 3.05 3.30 -18.70
C VAL A 38 2.04 3.50 -19.83
N SER A 39 2.21 2.68 -20.86
CA SER A 39 1.43 2.69 -22.09
C SER A 39 0.08 2.00 -21.90
N THR A 40 -1.00 2.68 -22.26
CA THR A 40 -2.22 2.04 -22.80
C THR A 40 -2.60 2.75 -24.10
N LEU A 41 -2.99 1.93 -25.08
CA LEU A 41 -3.14 2.32 -26.48
C LEU A 41 -4.31 3.29 -26.71
N ALA A 42 -3.98 4.44 -27.31
CA ALA A 42 -4.75 5.22 -28.28
C ALA A 42 -6.29 5.04 -28.34
N ASN A 43 -7.02 5.80 -27.51
CA ASN A 43 -8.11 6.63 -28.03
C ASN A 43 -7.62 8.08 -28.03
N LYS A 44 -7.44 8.64 -29.23
CA LYS A 44 -6.98 10.02 -29.39
C LYS A 44 -8.03 10.97 -28.80
N LYS A 45 -7.68 11.56 -27.66
CA LYS A 45 -8.01 12.91 -27.17
C LYS A 45 -9.26 13.53 -27.81
N GLN A 46 -10.39 13.37 -27.13
CA GLN A 46 -11.47 14.35 -27.12
C GLN A 46 -11.60 14.75 -25.65
N VAL A 47 -11.13 15.95 -25.35
CA VAL A 47 -11.27 16.53 -24.02
C VAL A 47 -12.33 17.62 -24.18
N CYS A 48 -13.55 17.31 -23.75
CA CYS A 48 -14.46 18.36 -23.27
C CYS A 48 -13.98 18.74 -21.86
N GLY A 49 -14.47 19.83 -21.27
CA GLY A 49 -14.29 20.03 -19.83
C GLY A 49 -14.13 21.48 -19.39
N THR A 50 -14.43 21.71 -18.11
CA THR A 50 -14.25 23.00 -17.41
C THR A 50 -12.90 23.12 -16.70
N ASP A 51 -12.21 22.01 -16.46
CA ASP A 51 -10.94 21.86 -15.73
C ASP A 51 -9.78 22.74 -16.26
N LYS A 52 -9.86 23.20 -17.50
CA LYS A 52 -8.85 24.05 -18.15
C LYS A 52 -9.24 25.52 -18.27
N ASN A 53 -10.45 25.89 -17.88
CA ASN A 53 -10.97 27.26 -18.03
C ASN A 53 -10.58 28.20 -16.87
N LYS A 54 -9.98 27.65 -15.80
CA LYS A 54 -9.46 28.35 -14.61
C LYS A 54 -10.50 29.20 -13.85
N GLN A 55 -11.80 28.93 -14.00
CA GLN A 55 -12.82 29.50 -13.12
C GLN A 55 -12.87 28.70 -11.81
N ASP A 56 -12.74 29.40 -10.69
CA ASP A 56 -12.97 28.84 -9.36
C ASP A 56 -14.48 28.68 -9.16
N TRP A 57 -14.91 27.44 -9.24
CA TRP A 57 -16.32 27.09 -9.20
C TRP A 57 -16.97 27.45 -7.87
N ASP A 58 -16.28 27.29 -6.75
CA ASP A 58 -16.84 27.59 -5.43
C ASP A 58 -16.95 29.10 -5.20
N ALA A 59 -15.96 29.87 -5.64
CA ALA A 59 -16.01 31.33 -5.61
C ALA A 59 -17.18 31.89 -6.45
N LEU A 60 -17.49 31.24 -7.58
CA LEU A 60 -18.64 31.58 -8.42
C LEU A 60 -19.97 31.39 -7.70
N GLN A 61 -20.11 30.27 -7.00
CA GLN A 61 -21.35 29.93 -6.31
C GLN A 61 -21.57 30.90 -5.15
N ILE A 62 -20.52 31.19 -4.38
CA ILE A 62 -20.52 32.21 -3.32
C ILE A 62 -20.88 33.60 -3.86
N GLU A 63 -20.31 34.02 -5.00
CA GLU A 63 -20.64 35.28 -5.68
C GLU A 63 -22.14 35.33 -6.03
N ASN A 64 -22.67 34.25 -6.61
CA ASN A 64 -24.09 34.12 -6.96
C ASN A 64 -25.00 34.22 -5.71
N GLN A 65 -24.65 33.58 -4.59
CA GLN A 65 -25.43 33.67 -3.35
C GLN A 65 -25.41 35.09 -2.74
N LEU A 66 -24.26 35.77 -2.77
CA LEU A 66 -24.09 37.13 -2.23
C LEU A 66 -24.90 38.16 -3.03
N GLN A 67 -24.98 38.02 -4.35
CA GLN A 67 -25.81 38.88 -5.20
C GLN A 67 -27.30 38.65 -4.96
N LEU A 68 -27.71 37.40 -4.72
CA LEU A 68 -29.08 37.06 -4.35
C LEU A 68 -29.51 37.75 -3.03
N LYS A 69 -28.64 37.71 -2.00
CA LYS A 69 -28.85 38.40 -0.72
C LYS A 69 -28.84 39.93 -0.86
N LYS A 70 -28.05 40.51 -1.79
CA LYS A 70 -28.03 41.96 -2.09
C LYS A 70 -29.33 42.47 -2.73
N LYS A 71 -30.07 41.64 -3.48
CA LYS A 71 -31.41 42.00 -3.99
C LYS A 71 -32.47 42.10 -2.89
N LEU A 72 -32.43 41.20 -1.91
CA LEU A 72 -33.35 41.22 -0.76
C LEU A 72 -33.16 42.47 0.12
N THR A 73 -31.93 42.97 0.24
CA THR A 73 -31.61 44.21 0.98
C THR A 73 -31.87 45.50 0.18
N LYS A 74 -31.75 45.49 -1.16
CA LYS A 74 -32.14 46.64 -2.00
C LYS A 74 -33.66 46.86 -2.12
N SER A 75 -34.47 45.86 -1.81
CA SER A 75 -35.95 45.97 -1.72
C SER A 75 -36.42 46.84 -0.53
N MET A 76 -35.58 47.06 0.49
CA MET A 76 -35.96 47.80 1.71
C MET A 76 -35.55 49.28 1.78
N LEU A 77 -34.92 49.87 0.75
CA LEU A 77 -34.50 51.28 0.81
C LEU A 77 -34.81 52.03 -0.50
N LYS A 78 -35.96 52.71 -0.54
CA LYS A 78 -36.21 53.83 -1.46
C LYS A 78 -36.16 55.15 -0.69
N VAL A 79 -35.47 56.16 -1.26
CA VAL A 79 -35.73 57.63 -1.38
C VAL A 79 -34.38 58.33 -1.68
N ALA A 80 -33.97 58.56 -2.96
CA ALA A 80 -34.19 59.72 -3.87
C ALA A 80 -33.21 60.92 -3.66
N PRO A 81 -32.89 61.82 -4.65
CA PRO A 81 -33.21 61.86 -6.09
C PRO A 81 -32.03 62.28 -7.04
N GLN A 82 -31.95 61.72 -8.26
CA GLN A 82 -31.51 62.41 -9.49
C GLN A 82 -31.71 61.47 -10.69
N LEU A 83 -32.90 61.49 -11.30
CA LEU A 83 -33.06 61.10 -12.70
C LEU A 83 -34.42 61.62 -13.21
N GLN A 84 -34.38 62.67 -14.01
CA GLN A 84 -35.53 63.18 -14.75
C GLN A 84 -35.16 63.12 -16.24
N ALA A 85 -35.11 61.90 -16.79
CA ALA A 85 -34.99 61.65 -18.24
C ALA A 85 -35.35 60.22 -18.69
N ALA A 86 -35.82 59.31 -17.82
CA ALA A 86 -36.02 57.89 -18.18
C ALA A 86 -37.42 57.34 -17.88
N THR A 87 -38.44 58.20 -17.83
CA THR A 87 -39.79 57.81 -17.38
C THR A 87 -40.82 57.66 -18.51
N THR A 88 -40.39 57.42 -19.75
CA THR A 88 -41.35 57.20 -20.85
C THR A 88 -41.14 55.91 -21.64
N GLN A 89 -40.22 55.03 -21.21
CA GLN A 89 -40.10 53.67 -21.78
C GLN A 89 -40.47 52.55 -20.80
N VAL A 90 -40.70 52.86 -19.52
CA VAL A 90 -40.96 51.85 -18.48
C VAL A 90 -42.44 51.45 -18.33
N GLU A 91 -43.39 52.19 -18.92
CA GLU A 91 -44.82 51.83 -18.85
C GLU A 91 -45.38 51.16 -20.12
N ALA A 92 -44.54 50.91 -21.14
CA ALA A 92 -44.91 50.11 -22.31
C ALA A 92 -44.50 48.62 -22.20
N ALA A 93 -43.74 48.24 -21.16
CA ALA A 93 -43.33 46.86 -20.87
C ALA A 93 -44.47 45.98 -20.30
N ALA A 94 -45.65 46.54 -20.06
CA ALA A 94 -46.75 45.85 -19.40
C ALA A 94 -47.71 45.10 -20.34
N ASN A 95 -47.56 45.20 -21.66
CA ASN A 95 -48.46 44.52 -22.61
C ASN A 95 -47.65 44.00 -23.80
N GLY A 96 -46.78 43.01 -23.57
CA GLY A 96 -46.26 42.15 -24.65
C GLY A 96 -47.38 41.26 -25.17
N ASN A 97 -47.17 40.51 -26.25
CA ASN A 97 -48.06 39.43 -26.68
C ASN A 97 -47.20 38.42 -27.43
N GLY A 98 -46.89 37.29 -26.79
CA GLY A 98 -46.37 36.11 -27.47
C GLY A 98 -46.34 34.86 -26.59
N VAL A 99 -45.76 33.78 -27.12
CA VAL A 99 -46.16 32.39 -26.86
C VAL A 99 -45.78 31.92 -25.45
N GLU A 100 -46.71 31.27 -24.76
CA GLU A 100 -46.63 30.91 -23.33
C GLU A 100 -45.58 29.82 -23.06
N GLY A 101 -44.63 30.08 -22.15
CA GLY A 101 -43.83 29.06 -21.46
C GLY A 101 -42.48 28.62 -22.06
N ARG A 102 -41.86 29.36 -23.00
CA ARG A 102 -40.57 29.02 -23.65
C ARG A 102 -39.52 30.14 -23.51
N TYR A 103 -38.25 29.78 -23.35
CA TYR A 103 -37.11 30.71 -23.40
C TYR A 103 -36.50 30.79 -24.79
N TYR A 104 -36.21 32.00 -25.26
CA TYR A 104 -35.46 32.24 -26.49
C TYR A 104 -34.16 32.97 -26.17
N ILE A 105 -33.02 32.38 -26.52
CA ILE A 105 -31.70 32.95 -26.26
C ILE A 105 -31.11 33.49 -27.56
N PRO A 106 -30.86 34.80 -27.67
CA PRO A 106 -30.19 35.37 -28.82
C PRO A 106 -28.73 34.93 -28.86
N VAL A 107 -28.29 34.36 -29.98
CA VAL A 107 -26.93 33.84 -30.17
C VAL A 107 -26.19 34.66 -31.22
N VAL A 108 -24.89 34.85 -31.01
CA VAL A 108 -23.93 35.25 -32.03
C VAL A 108 -22.82 34.20 -32.14
N VAL A 109 -22.47 33.83 -33.37
CA VAL A 109 -21.42 32.84 -33.66
C VAL A 109 -20.24 33.51 -34.33
N HIS A 110 -19.09 33.50 -33.65
CA HIS A 110 -17.81 34.03 -34.10
C HIS A 110 -16.96 32.91 -34.71
N VAL A 111 -16.68 32.97 -36.00
CA VAL A 111 -15.98 31.91 -36.76
C VAL A 111 -14.55 32.34 -37.09
N TYR A 112 -13.55 31.57 -36.66
CA TYR A 112 -12.14 31.88 -36.81
C TYR A 112 -11.41 30.88 -37.71
N GLY A 113 -10.82 31.38 -38.80
CA GLY A 113 -9.93 30.61 -39.66
C GLY A 113 -10.43 30.46 -41.09
N ASP A 114 -9.49 30.57 -42.03
CA ASP A 114 -9.79 30.57 -43.47
C ASP A 114 -10.44 29.26 -43.94
N GLN A 115 -10.12 28.13 -43.27
CA GLN A 115 -10.73 26.83 -43.55
C GLN A 115 -12.25 26.79 -43.29
N TYR A 116 -12.74 27.59 -42.34
CA TYR A 116 -14.18 27.68 -42.01
C TYR A 116 -14.88 28.78 -42.81
N ASN A 117 -14.13 29.78 -43.29
CA ASN A 117 -14.61 30.93 -44.05
C ASN A 117 -14.54 30.69 -45.57
N CYS A 118 -15.04 29.55 -46.03
CA CYS A 118 -15.13 29.21 -47.45
C CYS A 118 -16.59 29.06 -47.90
N SER A 119 -16.83 28.55 -49.12
CA SER A 119 -18.17 28.43 -49.72
C SER A 119 -18.53 27.01 -50.17
N ASP A 120 -17.69 26.02 -49.86
CA ASP A 120 -17.88 24.63 -50.25
C ASP A 120 -18.47 23.82 -49.10
N GLU A 121 -19.76 23.47 -49.20
CA GLU A 121 -20.48 22.72 -48.16
C GLU A 121 -19.92 21.29 -47.92
N SER A 122 -19.13 20.73 -48.85
CA SER A 122 -18.56 19.38 -48.73
C SER A 122 -17.24 19.30 -47.94
N ALA A 123 -16.69 20.45 -47.52
CA ALA A 123 -15.44 20.55 -46.78
C ALA A 123 -15.65 21.00 -45.31
N TYR A 124 -14.58 21.42 -44.63
CA TYR A 124 -14.60 22.02 -43.28
C TYR A 124 -15.37 23.35 -43.21
N CYS A 125 -15.91 23.86 -44.31
CA CYS A 125 -16.69 25.09 -44.34
C CYS A 125 -17.79 25.09 -43.30
N LEU A 126 -17.89 26.18 -42.53
CA LEU A 126 -18.99 26.42 -41.61
C LEU A 126 -19.97 27.38 -42.26
N THR A 127 -20.79 26.89 -43.19
CA THR A 127 -21.84 27.71 -43.82
C THR A 127 -22.91 28.10 -42.81
N GLU A 128 -23.70 29.11 -43.15
CA GLU A 128 -24.86 29.51 -42.33
C GLU A 128 -25.81 28.34 -42.07
N ASN A 129 -26.07 27.51 -43.10
CA ASN A 129 -26.89 26.31 -42.96
C ASN A 129 -26.32 25.31 -41.95
N LYS A 130 -25.01 25.07 -41.94
CA LYS A 130 -24.38 24.14 -40.98
C LYS A 130 -24.43 24.66 -39.54
N ILE A 131 -24.26 25.97 -39.36
CA ILE A 131 -24.38 26.60 -38.04
C ILE A 131 -25.84 26.55 -37.56
N ILE A 132 -26.81 26.84 -38.43
CA ILE A 132 -28.24 26.72 -38.12
C ILE A 132 -28.62 25.27 -37.83
N ASP A 133 -28.13 24.30 -38.61
CA ASP A 133 -28.36 22.87 -38.38
C ASP A 133 -27.81 22.43 -37.01
N ALA A 134 -26.60 22.86 -36.66
CA ALA A 134 -26.03 22.58 -35.33
C ALA A 134 -26.88 23.18 -34.20
N LEU A 135 -27.30 24.44 -34.31
CA LEU A 135 -28.14 25.10 -33.31
C LEU A 135 -29.53 24.45 -33.20
N ASN A 136 -30.18 24.15 -34.32
CA ASN A 136 -31.49 23.49 -34.33
C ASN A 136 -31.44 22.13 -33.67
N LYS A 137 -30.37 21.39 -33.89
CA LYS A 137 -30.23 20.08 -33.29
C LYS A 137 -29.90 20.16 -31.79
N SER A 138 -29.09 21.13 -31.34
CA SER A 138 -29.01 21.43 -29.91
C SER A 138 -30.37 21.83 -29.33
N ASN A 139 -31.17 22.62 -30.06
CA ASN A 139 -32.55 22.94 -29.65
C ASN A 139 -33.41 21.67 -29.54
N GLU A 140 -33.28 20.72 -30.47
CA GLU A 140 -33.99 19.44 -30.41
C GLU A 140 -33.60 18.62 -29.16
N ASP A 141 -32.33 18.65 -28.76
CA ASP A 141 -31.84 17.97 -27.56
C ASP A 141 -32.42 18.63 -26.29
N PHE A 142 -32.34 19.97 -26.18
CA PHE A 142 -32.90 20.72 -25.05
C PHE A 142 -34.43 20.58 -24.94
N LEU A 143 -35.14 20.57 -26.07
CA LEU A 143 -36.59 20.38 -26.14
C LEU A 143 -37.01 18.90 -25.98
N GLY A 144 -36.06 17.98 -26.00
CA GLY A 144 -36.30 16.53 -26.03
C GLY A 144 -37.12 16.05 -27.22
N THR A 145 -37.06 16.78 -28.33
CA THR A 145 -37.72 16.40 -29.58
C THR A 145 -36.82 15.60 -30.51
N ASN A 146 -35.54 15.45 -30.16
CA ASN A 146 -34.63 14.57 -30.87
C ASN A 146 -35.09 13.11 -30.76
N THR A 147 -35.13 12.42 -31.90
CA THR A 147 -35.56 11.01 -32.01
C THR A 147 -34.43 10.08 -32.51
N GLN A 148 -33.20 10.59 -32.64
CA GLN A 148 -32.07 9.85 -33.20
C GLN A 148 -31.19 9.18 -32.12
N ASP A 149 -31.15 9.78 -30.92
CA ASP A 149 -30.28 9.42 -29.78
C ASP A 149 -30.56 8.06 -29.12
N GLY A 150 -31.33 7.17 -29.75
CA GLY A 150 -31.76 5.88 -29.20
C GLY A 150 -32.89 6.00 -28.18
N PRO A 151 -33.53 4.87 -27.80
CA PRO A 151 -34.45 4.88 -26.67
C PRO A 151 -33.64 5.11 -25.40
N ILE A 152 -34.15 5.96 -24.51
CA ILE A 152 -33.57 6.08 -23.18
C ILE A 152 -33.79 4.75 -22.46
N ALA A 153 -32.82 4.38 -21.63
CA ALA A 153 -32.97 3.22 -20.77
C ALA A 153 -34.17 3.42 -19.82
N ALA A 154 -35.04 2.41 -19.74
CA ALA A 154 -36.34 2.49 -19.07
C ALA A 154 -36.27 2.98 -17.61
N GLU A 155 -35.14 2.75 -16.94
CA GLU A 155 -34.81 3.23 -15.60
C GLU A 155 -34.66 4.76 -15.50
N PHE A 156 -34.25 5.44 -16.58
CA PHE A 156 -34.04 6.88 -16.60
C PHE A 156 -35.21 7.67 -17.21
N GLU A 157 -36.18 7.01 -17.83
CA GLU A 157 -37.40 7.67 -18.34
C GLU A 157 -38.12 8.51 -17.28
N ALA A 158 -38.12 8.06 -16.02
CA ALA A 158 -38.83 8.71 -14.93
C ALA A 158 -38.15 10.00 -14.44
N ILE A 159 -36.84 10.11 -14.62
CA ILE A 159 -36.02 11.24 -14.17
C ILE A 159 -35.66 12.19 -15.32
N ARG A 160 -35.95 11.82 -16.58
CA ARG A 160 -35.76 12.72 -17.72
C ARG A 160 -36.65 13.96 -17.61
N ASP A 161 -36.07 15.09 -17.99
CA ASP A 161 -36.82 16.30 -18.32
C ASP A 161 -36.14 17.08 -19.45
N ASN A 162 -36.87 18.03 -20.00
CA ASN A 162 -36.42 18.86 -21.11
C ASN A 162 -36.61 20.33 -20.74
N LEU A 163 -35.57 21.14 -20.96
CA LEU A 163 -35.67 22.57 -20.76
C LEU A 163 -36.30 23.19 -22.02
N ASN A 164 -37.45 23.87 -21.86
CA ASN A 164 -38.13 24.53 -22.99
C ASN A 164 -37.38 25.82 -23.42
N ILE A 165 -36.20 25.65 -24.01
CA ILE A 165 -35.28 26.69 -24.48
C ILE A 165 -34.95 26.52 -25.96
N GLU A 166 -34.77 27.64 -26.65
CA GLU A 166 -34.36 27.67 -28.05
C GLU A 166 -33.27 28.76 -28.25
N PHE A 167 -32.15 28.36 -28.82
CA PHE A 167 -31.00 29.19 -29.17
C PHE A 167 -31.17 29.68 -30.61
N VAL A 168 -31.30 31.00 -30.79
CA VAL A 168 -31.69 31.60 -32.07
C VAL A 168 -30.67 32.66 -32.48
N LEU A 169 -30.18 32.59 -33.72
CA LEU A 169 -29.27 33.60 -34.25
C LEU A 169 -29.90 35.00 -34.21
N ALA A 170 -29.17 35.96 -33.65
CA ALA A 170 -29.63 37.34 -33.59
C ALA A 170 -29.79 37.96 -34.99
N LYS A 171 -30.75 38.87 -35.12
CA LYS A 171 -31.04 39.58 -36.38
C LYS A 171 -30.59 41.04 -36.39
N LYS A 172 -30.21 41.58 -35.24
CA LYS A 172 -29.57 42.90 -35.09
C LYS A 172 -28.25 42.80 -34.35
N ASP A 173 -27.23 43.45 -34.87
CA ASP A 173 -25.91 43.59 -34.24
C ASP A 173 -25.98 44.58 -33.05
N PRO A 174 -24.91 44.73 -32.25
CA PRO A 174 -24.90 45.62 -31.10
C PRO A 174 -25.10 47.11 -31.45
N GLN A 175 -24.92 47.50 -32.72
CA GLN A 175 -25.18 48.84 -33.24
C GLN A 175 -26.61 48.99 -33.80
N GLY A 176 -27.41 47.93 -33.78
CA GLY A 176 -28.79 47.89 -34.26
C GLY A 176 -28.94 47.64 -35.77
N ASN A 177 -27.88 47.30 -36.48
CA ASN A 177 -27.95 46.99 -37.92
C ASN A 177 -28.40 45.55 -38.16
N PRO A 178 -29.06 45.24 -39.29
CA PRO A 178 -29.40 43.88 -39.67
C PRO A 178 -28.16 42.96 -39.75
N THR A 179 -28.26 41.76 -39.20
CA THR A 179 -27.23 40.71 -39.23
C THR A 179 -27.88 39.34 -39.37
N ASN A 180 -27.10 38.33 -39.77
CA ASN A 180 -27.50 36.92 -39.69
C ASN A 180 -26.95 36.23 -38.43
N GLY A 181 -26.37 36.98 -37.49
CA GLY A 181 -25.85 36.46 -36.23
C GLY A 181 -24.52 35.71 -36.35
N ILE A 182 -23.87 35.74 -37.52
CA ILE A 182 -22.58 35.06 -37.77
C ILE A 182 -21.52 36.10 -38.12
N VAL A 183 -20.44 36.14 -37.34
CA VAL A 183 -19.30 37.05 -37.56
C VAL A 183 -18.07 36.22 -37.92
N ARG A 184 -17.34 36.62 -38.96
CA ARG A 184 -16.21 35.86 -39.49
C ARG A 184 -14.90 36.62 -39.35
N TYR A 185 -13.88 35.93 -38.86
CA TYR A 185 -12.56 36.48 -38.53
C TYR A 185 -11.45 35.69 -39.22
N ALA A 186 -10.29 36.35 -39.37
CA ALA A 186 -9.05 35.65 -39.68
C ALA A 186 -8.68 34.66 -38.54
N ASN A 187 -7.79 33.72 -38.83
CA ASN A 187 -7.42 32.66 -37.89
C ASN A 187 -6.93 33.20 -36.53
N LYS A 188 -7.54 32.72 -35.45
CA LYS A 188 -7.11 32.90 -34.04
C LYS A 188 -7.21 31.56 -33.30
N SER A 189 -6.53 31.44 -32.16
CA SER A 189 -6.57 30.28 -31.26
C SER A 189 -6.51 30.74 -29.81
N GLY A 190 -6.78 29.83 -28.88
CA GLY A 190 -6.52 30.06 -27.45
C GLY A 190 -7.66 30.65 -26.62
N TYR A 191 -8.87 30.83 -27.17
CA TYR A 191 -9.98 31.39 -26.38
C TYR A 191 -10.51 30.43 -25.30
N GLY A 192 -10.13 29.16 -25.39
CA GLY A 192 -10.30 28.14 -24.35
C GLY A 192 -9.30 28.25 -23.18
N ASN A 193 -8.19 28.98 -23.33
CA ASN A 193 -7.09 28.99 -22.35
C ASN A 193 -7.31 29.97 -21.20
N GLY A 194 -8.31 29.71 -20.36
CA GLY A 194 -8.61 30.52 -19.16
C GLY A 194 -8.63 32.02 -19.43
N SER A 195 -7.82 32.79 -18.70
CA SER A 195 -7.68 34.24 -18.84
C SER A 195 -6.65 34.69 -19.89
N GLY A 196 -6.14 33.78 -20.72
CA GLY A 196 -4.98 34.02 -21.60
C GLY A 196 -5.23 34.97 -22.77
N ASN A 197 -6.49 35.20 -23.15
CA ASN A 197 -6.90 36.01 -24.31
C ASN A 197 -8.07 36.97 -24.00
N ASP A 198 -8.24 37.37 -22.73
CA ASP A 198 -9.41 38.13 -22.28
C ASP A 198 -9.63 39.44 -23.04
N ALA A 199 -8.55 40.16 -23.37
CA ALA A 199 -8.65 41.43 -24.09
C ALA A 199 -9.18 41.24 -25.52
N GLU A 200 -8.72 40.21 -26.22
CA GLU A 200 -9.18 39.87 -27.57
C GLU A 200 -10.60 39.33 -27.56
N ILE A 201 -10.95 38.51 -26.55
CA ILE A 201 -12.29 37.95 -26.37
C ILE A 201 -13.29 39.08 -26.12
N ALA A 202 -13.02 39.96 -25.15
CA ALA A 202 -13.89 41.08 -24.81
C ALA A 202 -14.04 42.09 -25.97
N ALA A 203 -13.01 42.22 -26.82
CA ALA A 203 -13.06 43.06 -28.01
C ALA A 203 -13.96 42.47 -29.12
N ASP A 204 -13.97 41.14 -29.26
CA ASP A 204 -14.80 40.46 -30.26
C ASP A 204 -16.25 40.22 -29.76
N ALA A 205 -16.45 40.11 -28.45
CA ALA A 205 -17.72 39.79 -27.80
C ALA A 205 -18.81 40.82 -28.10
N TRP A 206 -20.02 40.32 -28.34
CA TRP A 206 -21.23 41.12 -28.23
C TRP A 206 -21.70 41.13 -26.77
N ASP A 207 -22.51 42.12 -26.41
CA ASP A 207 -23.01 42.34 -25.04
C ASP A 207 -23.58 41.04 -24.44
N ASN A 208 -22.89 40.46 -23.46
CA ASN A 208 -23.24 39.18 -22.83
C ASN A 208 -24.59 39.19 -22.10
N PHE A 209 -25.18 40.36 -21.87
CA PHE A 209 -26.53 40.49 -21.33
C PHE A 209 -27.62 40.43 -22.41
N LYS A 210 -27.23 40.51 -23.69
CA LYS A 210 -28.14 40.49 -24.85
C LYS A 210 -27.88 39.33 -25.80
N TYR A 211 -26.66 38.81 -25.84
CA TYR A 211 -26.24 37.74 -26.73
C TYR A 211 -25.45 36.68 -25.97
N MET A 212 -25.68 35.41 -26.31
CA MET A 212 -24.76 34.32 -26.02
C MET A 212 -23.67 34.29 -27.10
N ASN A 213 -22.41 34.47 -26.69
CA ASN A 213 -21.26 34.46 -27.59
C ASN A 213 -20.68 33.05 -27.74
N ILE A 214 -20.67 32.54 -28.98
CA ILE A 214 -20.09 31.23 -29.33
C ILE A 214 -18.90 31.44 -30.26
N TYR A 215 -17.74 30.87 -29.92
CA TYR A 215 -16.49 31.03 -30.66
C TYR A 215 -16.08 29.70 -31.30
N LEU A 216 -16.07 29.63 -32.62
CA LEU A 216 -15.70 28.44 -33.40
C LEU A 216 -14.27 28.57 -33.92
N MET A 217 -13.36 27.71 -33.46
CA MET A 217 -11.94 27.71 -33.86
C MET A 217 -11.36 26.29 -33.91
N SER A 218 -10.15 26.13 -34.43
CA SER A 218 -9.53 24.79 -34.57
C SER A 218 -8.66 24.37 -33.39
N ASP A 219 -8.06 25.33 -32.69
CA ASP A 219 -7.15 25.12 -31.57
C ASP A 219 -7.65 25.99 -30.42
N LEU A 220 -8.33 25.36 -29.47
CA LEU A 220 -9.02 26.02 -28.37
C LEU A 220 -8.02 26.62 -27.37
N TYR A 221 -6.88 25.96 -27.15
CA TYR A 221 -5.95 26.31 -26.05
C TYR A 221 -4.65 26.99 -26.51
N ALA A 222 -4.46 27.12 -27.83
CA ALA A 222 -3.24 27.63 -28.46
C ALA A 222 -2.00 26.77 -28.16
N ASP A 223 -2.18 25.47 -28.00
CA ASP A 223 -1.14 24.48 -27.72
C ASP A 223 -0.77 23.62 -28.95
N GLY A 224 -1.45 23.84 -30.08
CA GLY A 224 -1.31 23.06 -31.30
C GLY A 224 -2.13 21.78 -31.33
N ASP A 225 -2.90 21.46 -30.28
CA ASP A 225 -3.80 20.33 -30.24
C ASP A 225 -5.18 20.71 -30.82
N THR A 226 -5.59 20.00 -31.87
CA THR A 226 -6.87 20.22 -32.55
C THR A 226 -7.91 19.14 -32.25
N GLY A 227 -7.64 18.28 -31.25
CA GLY A 227 -8.55 17.22 -30.80
C GLY A 227 -9.51 17.63 -29.68
N SER A 228 -9.33 18.81 -29.07
CA SER A 228 -10.26 19.30 -28.04
C SER A 228 -11.60 19.67 -28.67
N SER A 229 -12.70 19.22 -28.07
CA SER A 229 -14.07 19.36 -28.62
C SER A 229 -14.71 20.70 -28.27
N GLY A 230 -14.71 21.06 -26.98
CA GLY A 230 -15.36 22.26 -26.48
C GLY A 230 -14.88 22.66 -25.10
N VAL A 231 -15.21 23.89 -24.72
CA VAL A 231 -15.13 24.41 -23.35
C VAL A 231 -16.10 25.58 -23.18
N ALA A 232 -16.77 25.66 -22.04
CA ALA A 232 -17.68 26.74 -21.69
C ALA A 232 -17.33 27.38 -20.34
N TRP A 233 -17.83 28.60 -20.14
CA TRP A 233 -17.71 29.34 -18.88
C TRP A 233 -19.04 29.31 -18.13
N TYR A 234 -18.97 28.96 -16.86
CA TYR A 234 -20.07 28.99 -15.92
C TYR A 234 -20.66 30.41 -15.79
N PRO A 235 -21.95 30.55 -15.42
CA PRO A 235 -22.63 31.84 -15.37
C PRO A 235 -22.11 32.73 -14.24
N GLN A 236 -21.06 33.49 -14.53
CA GLN A 236 -20.47 34.50 -13.64
C GLN A 236 -20.86 35.92 -14.05
N MET A 237 -21.33 36.71 -13.09
CA MET A 237 -21.68 38.12 -13.32
C MET A 237 -20.49 38.94 -13.83
N SER A 238 -19.34 38.86 -13.16
CA SER A 238 -18.14 39.60 -13.54
C SER A 238 -17.66 39.28 -14.95
N MET A 239 -17.80 38.03 -15.40
CA MET A 239 -17.47 37.62 -16.77
C MET A 239 -18.45 38.21 -17.79
N SER A 240 -19.75 38.22 -17.49
CA SER A 240 -20.74 38.89 -18.35
C SER A 240 -20.46 40.39 -18.45
N GLU A 241 -20.17 41.07 -17.33
CA GLU A 241 -19.82 42.49 -17.28
C GLU A 241 -18.52 42.81 -18.04
N ALA A 242 -17.54 41.91 -17.99
CA ALA A 242 -16.26 42.07 -18.65
C ALA A 242 -16.25 41.67 -20.14
N GLY A 243 -17.34 41.11 -20.67
CA GLY A 243 -17.38 40.62 -22.05
C GLY A 243 -16.70 39.25 -22.25
N LEU A 244 -16.52 38.46 -21.18
CA LEU A 244 -15.72 37.22 -21.17
C LEU A 244 -16.54 35.94 -21.09
N SER A 245 -17.84 36.02 -20.80
CA SER A 245 -18.74 34.86 -20.83
C SER A 245 -18.79 34.28 -22.25
N ARG A 246 -18.60 32.96 -22.40
CA ARG A 246 -18.47 32.34 -23.72
C ARG A 246 -18.66 30.82 -23.72
N VAL A 247 -18.95 30.30 -24.91
CA VAL A 247 -18.73 28.91 -25.30
C VAL A 247 -17.68 28.90 -26.41
N VAL A 248 -16.64 28.08 -26.30
CA VAL A 248 -15.62 27.89 -27.33
C VAL A 248 -15.72 26.46 -27.82
N TYR A 249 -15.86 26.28 -29.13
CA TYR A 249 -16.11 24.97 -29.73
C TYR A 249 -15.21 24.74 -30.93
N ASN A 250 -14.85 23.47 -31.15
CA ASN A 250 -13.98 23.13 -32.26
C ASN A 250 -14.76 23.02 -33.57
N GLY A 251 -14.47 23.94 -34.48
CA GLY A 251 -15.16 24.07 -35.77
C GLY A 251 -15.07 22.82 -36.64
N ASN A 252 -14.09 21.95 -36.44
CA ASN A 252 -13.95 20.71 -37.21
C ASN A 252 -15.14 19.75 -37.01
N TYR A 253 -15.74 19.74 -35.81
CA TYR A 253 -16.87 18.89 -35.45
C TYR A 253 -18.22 19.40 -35.97
N LEU A 254 -18.30 20.66 -36.41
CA LEU A 254 -19.44 21.18 -37.17
C LEU A 254 -19.21 21.14 -38.68
N GLY A 255 -17.93 21.11 -39.11
CA GLY A 255 -17.54 21.17 -40.51
C GLY A 255 -17.57 19.81 -41.22
N ALA A 256 -16.65 18.91 -40.85
CA ALA A 256 -16.38 17.66 -41.56
C ALA A 256 -16.77 16.39 -40.79
N ASN A 257 -16.90 16.48 -39.46
CA ASN A 257 -17.26 15.36 -38.60
C ASN A 257 -18.59 15.64 -37.89
N THR A 258 -19.68 15.62 -38.64
CA THR A 258 -21.04 15.93 -38.17
C THR A 258 -21.77 14.71 -37.62
N GLY A 259 -21.04 13.71 -37.10
CA GLY A 259 -21.64 12.53 -36.46
C GLY A 259 -22.48 12.96 -35.26
N GLU A 260 -23.50 12.17 -34.93
CA GLU A 260 -24.45 12.43 -33.85
C GLU A 260 -23.74 12.73 -32.51
N ASN A 261 -22.75 11.91 -32.14
CA ASN A 261 -21.97 12.08 -30.90
C ASN A 261 -21.19 13.39 -30.84
N PHE A 262 -20.65 13.84 -31.98
CA PHE A 262 -19.88 15.09 -32.07
C PHE A 262 -20.75 16.33 -32.13
N ARG A 263 -22.04 16.16 -32.38
CA ARG A 263 -23.01 17.24 -32.32
C ARG A 263 -23.48 17.47 -30.89
N SER A 264 -23.80 16.40 -30.15
CA SER A 264 -24.29 16.49 -28.77
C SER A 264 -23.24 17.07 -27.81
N VAL A 265 -21.96 17.11 -28.20
CA VAL A 265 -20.95 17.87 -27.45
C VAL A 265 -21.22 19.38 -27.46
N LEU A 266 -21.85 19.95 -28.50
CA LEU A 266 -22.25 21.36 -28.44
C LEU A 266 -23.35 21.58 -27.38
N THR A 267 -24.28 20.62 -27.28
CA THR A 267 -25.32 20.58 -26.24
C THR A 267 -24.70 20.45 -24.85
N HIS A 268 -23.69 19.58 -24.68
CA HIS A 268 -22.87 19.45 -23.47
C HIS A 268 -22.26 20.79 -23.02
N GLU A 269 -21.59 21.52 -23.93
CA GLU A 269 -21.01 22.83 -23.59
C GLU A 269 -22.06 23.88 -23.22
N PHE A 270 -23.26 23.80 -23.81
CA PHE A 270 -24.37 24.66 -23.42
C PHE A 270 -24.89 24.32 -22.02
N GLY A 271 -24.88 23.04 -21.63
CA GLY A 271 -25.14 22.59 -20.27
C GLY A 271 -24.19 23.23 -19.25
N HIS A 272 -22.88 23.25 -19.52
CA HIS A 272 -21.90 23.96 -18.69
C HIS A 272 -22.16 25.48 -18.63
N TRP A 273 -22.45 26.12 -19.77
CA TRP A 273 -22.83 27.54 -19.80
C TRP A 273 -24.11 27.84 -18.99
N LEU A 274 -24.98 26.83 -18.83
CA LEU A 274 -26.16 26.79 -17.98
C LEU A 274 -25.92 26.20 -16.57
N ASN A 275 -24.67 26.16 -16.09
CA ASN A 275 -24.31 25.76 -14.73
C ASN A 275 -24.34 24.25 -14.42
N LEU A 276 -24.23 23.36 -15.41
CA LEU A 276 -24.10 21.92 -15.13
C LEU A 276 -22.62 21.50 -15.05
N PRO A 277 -22.16 20.81 -13.99
CA PRO A 277 -20.88 20.09 -13.98
C PRO A 277 -20.98 18.77 -14.76
N HIS A 278 -19.87 18.03 -14.93
CA HIS A 278 -19.96 16.67 -15.46
C HIS A 278 -20.59 15.74 -14.43
N THR A 279 -21.27 14.69 -14.88
CA THR A 279 -21.90 13.70 -13.99
C THR A 279 -20.91 12.86 -13.17
N PHE A 280 -19.62 12.87 -13.55
CA PHE A 280 -18.53 12.16 -12.87
C PHE A 280 -17.57 13.11 -12.13
N ASP A 281 -17.82 14.43 -12.14
CA ASP A 281 -16.97 15.39 -11.42
C ASP A 281 -17.09 15.13 -9.90
N GLY A 282 -15.95 15.16 -9.20
CA GLY A 282 -15.86 14.87 -7.77
C GLY A 282 -15.20 13.52 -7.44
N ASP A 283 -15.04 12.64 -8.42
CA ASP A 283 -14.34 11.33 -8.32
C ASP A 283 -14.83 10.41 -7.18
N VAL A 284 -16.08 10.57 -6.74
CA VAL A 284 -16.63 9.79 -5.64
C VAL A 284 -17.94 9.12 -6.05
N CYS A 285 -17.88 7.80 -6.14
CA CYS A 285 -19.03 6.98 -5.83
C CYS A 285 -18.78 6.36 -4.46
N SER A 286 -19.61 6.70 -3.47
CA SER A 286 -19.43 6.23 -2.10
C SER A 286 -20.77 5.96 -1.41
N VAL A 287 -20.83 4.85 -0.70
CA VAL A 287 -21.95 4.51 0.19
C VAL A 287 -22.15 5.50 1.34
N HIS A 288 -21.13 6.29 1.72
CA HIS A 288 -21.28 7.34 2.75
C HIS A 288 -21.76 8.69 2.21
N GLN A 289 -21.77 8.86 0.89
CA GLN A 289 -22.17 10.11 0.23
C GLN A 289 -23.51 9.96 -0.50
N GLU A 290 -24.07 8.75 -0.52
CA GLU A 290 -25.40 8.45 -1.04
C GLU A 290 -26.48 9.38 -0.47
N ALA A 291 -26.46 9.63 0.83
CA ALA A 291 -27.39 10.54 1.49
C ALA A 291 -27.19 12.04 1.15
N PHE A 292 -26.09 12.39 0.49
CA PHE A 292 -25.59 13.76 0.32
C PHE A 292 -25.43 14.18 -1.14
N CYS A 293 -26.12 13.51 -2.05
CA CYS A 293 -26.07 13.75 -3.50
C CYS A 293 -26.35 15.21 -3.95
N GLU A 294 -27.01 16.04 -3.14
CA GLU A 294 -27.18 17.48 -3.40
C GLU A 294 -25.92 18.33 -3.12
N SER A 295 -24.91 17.73 -2.48
CA SER A 295 -23.68 18.38 -1.98
C SER A 295 -22.40 17.61 -2.32
N THR A 296 -22.50 16.51 -3.08
CA THR A 296 -21.38 15.66 -3.52
C THR A 296 -21.54 15.30 -5.00
N GLY A 297 -20.44 14.92 -5.67
CA GLY A 297 -20.47 14.57 -7.10
C GLY A 297 -20.81 15.77 -7.99
N ASP A 298 -21.80 15.59 -8.89
CA ASP A 298 -22.33 16.64 -9.76
C ASP A 298 -23.37 17.55 -9.07
N ASN A 299 -23.54 17.39 -7.75
CA ASN A 299 -24.46 18.11 -6.88
C ASN A 299 -25.91 18.01 -7.36
N ASN A 300 -26.31 16.80 -7.76
CA ASN A 300 -27.65 16.50 -8.19
C ASN A 300 -28.04 15.04 -7.86
N CYS A 301 -29.19 14.87 -7.20
CA CYS A 301 -29.61 13.55 -6.68
C CYS A 301 -30.28 12.64 -7.69
N ASP A 302 -30.79 13.18 -8.80
CA ASP A 302 -31.40 12.35 -9.84
C ASP A 302 -30.43 11.96 -10.95
N THR A 303 -29.16 12.34 -10.82
CA THR A 303 -28.03 11.79 -11.59
C THR A 303 -27.36 10.72 -10.72
N PRO A 304 -27.47 9.42 -11.07
CA PRO A 304 -26.82 8.36 -10.32
C PRO A 304 -25.31 8.61 -10.18
N GLN A 305 -24.74 8.34 -9.00
CA GLN A 305 -23.33 8.61 -8.72
C GLN A 305 -22.42 7.93 -9.74
N MET A 306 -21.38 8.64 -10.18
CA MET A 306 -20.36 8.13 -11.09
C MET A 306 -18.97 8.50 -10.55
N SER A 307 -18.09 7.51 -10.49
CA SER A 307 -16.70 7.71 -10.05
C SER A 307 -15.74 8.00 -11.20
N SER A 308 -16.18 7.87 -12.46
CA SER A 308 -15.28 8.04 -13.61
C SER A 308 -16.02 8.17 -14.94
N SER A 309 -15.47 8.98 -15.83
CA SER A 309 -15.89 9.09 -17.24
C SER A 309 -15.63 7.85 -18.09
N ILE A 310 -14.86 6.86 -17.58
CA ILE A 310 -14.62 5.61 -18.31
C ILE A 310 -15.84 4.68 -18.30
N LEU A 311 -16.84 4.95 -17.47
CA LEU A 311 -18.09 4.20 -17.40
C LEU A 311 -18.88 4.43 -18.69
N GLN A 312 -19.32 3.36 -19.35
CA GLN A 312 -20.03 3.42 -20.62
C GLN A 312 -21.19 2.43 -20.60
N ASN A 313 -22.18 2.62 -21.47
CA ASN A 313 -23.33 1.72 -21.62
C ASN A 313 -24.10 1.49 -20.31
N ASN A 314 -24.25 2.54 -19.51
CA ASN A 314 -24.95 2.53 -18.23
C ASN A 314 -24.45 1.46 -17.25
N ALA A 315 -23.12 1.22 -17.26
CA ALA A 315 -22.47 0.33 -16.31
C ALA A 315 -22.86 0.67 -14.86
N LEU A 316 -22.91 -0.33 -13.99
CA LEU A 316 -23.35 -0.13 -12.61
C LEU A 316 -22.36 0.74 -11.82
N ASN A 317 -22.86 1.62 -10.96
CA ASN A 317 -22.05 2.37 -10.01
C ASN A 317 -21.73 1.53 -8.76
N CYS A 318 -21.08 2.16 -7.78
CA CYS A 318 -20.73 1.55 -6.50
C CYS A 318 -21.91 1.18 -5.62
N LEU A 319 -23.11 1.65 -5.95
CA LEU A 319 -24.36 1.29 -5.29
C LEU A 319 -25.13 0.22 -6.08
N GLY A 320 -24.52 -0.33 -7.14
CA GLY A 320 -25.16 -1.30 -8.04
C GLY A 320 -26.24 -0.72 -8.92
N GLU A 321 -26.32 0.60 -9.03
CA GLU A 321 -27.33 1.30 -9.81
C GLU A 321 -26.82 1.54 -11.23
N PRO A 322 -27.67 1.39 -12.26
CA PRO A 322 -27.31 1.80 -13.62
C PRO A 322 -26.87 3.26 -13.64
N THR A 323 -25.69 3.53 -14.18
CA THR A 323 -25.22 4.91 -14.34
C THR A 323 -25.88 5.57 -15.54
N ASN A 324 -26.19 6.85 -15.47
CA ASN A 324 -26.80 7.57 -16.59
C ASN A 324 -25.74 8.05 -17.60
N THR A 325 -25.12 7.11 -18.33
CA THR A 325 -24.13 7.46 -19.38
C THR A 325 -24.79 8.09 -20.60
N GLU A 326 -26.11 7.98 -20.73
CA GLU A 326 -26.92 8.68 -21.73
C GLU A 326 -27.08 10.19 -21.42
N ASN A 327 -26.61 10.65 -20.27
CA ASN A 327 -26.67 12.05 -19.89
C ASN A 327 -25.76 12.92 -20.76
N PHE A 328 -26.28 14.07 -21.24
CA PHE A 328 -25.49 15.01 -22.04
C PHE A 328 -24.23 15.52 -21.32
N MET A 329 -24.14 15.45 -19.98
CA MET A 329 -22.99 15.90 -19.20
C MET A 329 -21.93 14.80 -18.93
N HIS A 330 -22.07 13.62 -19.53
CA HIS A 330 -21.05 12.55 -19.49
C HIS A 330 -20.03 12.69 -20.65
N TYR A 331 -18.97 11.86 -20.70
CA TYR A 331 -18.10 11.64 -21.87
C TYR A 331 -18.35 10.28 -22.51
N SER A 332 -19.59 10.07 -22.95
CA SER A 332 -19.99 8.85 -23.66
C SER A 332 -20.19 9.12 -25.16
N ASP A 333 -20.73 8.13 -25.84
CA ASP A 333 -21.07 8.19 -27.25
C ASP A 333 -22.56 7.83 -27.49
N ASN A 334 -23.40 7.93 -26.45
CA ASN A 334 -24.83 7.60 -26.43
C ASN A 334 -25.70 8.69 -25.76
N TYR A 335 -25.37 9.96 -25.96
CA TYR A 335 -26.10 11.09 -25.36
C TYR A 335 -27.57 11.16 -25.79
N ALA A 336 -28.50 11.27 -24.83
CA ALA A 336 -29.94 11.30 -25.09
C ALA A 336 -30.77 12.21 -24.16
N MET A 337 -30.27 12.61 -22.98
CA MET A 337 -31.11 13.28 -21.99
C MET A 337 -30.41 14.22 -21.00
N TYR A 338 -31.21 15.12 -20.42
CA TYR A 338 -30.97 15.76 -19.13
C TYR A 338 -31.96 15.21 -18.09
N THR A 339 -31.61 15.30 -16.81
CA THR A 339 -32.51 14.95 -15.71
C THR A 339 -33.35 16.15 -15.24
N GLN A 340 -34.38 15.90 -14.44
CA GLN A 340 -35.23 16.94 -13.83
C GLN A 340 -34.41 17.91 -12.96
N GLY A 341 -33.46 17.40 -12.18
CA GLY A 341 -32.56 18.16 -11.33
C GLY A 341 -31.62 19.05 -12.14
N GLN A 342 -31.04 18.52 -13.22
CA GLN A 342 -30.27 19.31 -14.18
C GLN A 342 -31.12 20.41 -14.83
N VAL A 343 -32.35 20.11 -15.25
CA VAL A 343 -33.27 21.12 -15.83
C VAL A 343 -33.61 22.22 -14.82
N LYS A 344 -33.82 21.89 -13.54
CA LYS A 344 -34.00 22.89 -12.47
C LYS A 344 -32.76 23.78 -12.32
N ARG A 345 -31.57 23.18 -12.26
CA ARG A 345 -30.28 23.89 -12.14
C ARG A 345 -30.05 24.85 -13.31
N MET A 346 -30.28 24.39 -14.54
CA MET A 346 -30.20 25.23 -15.74
C MET A 346 -31.25 26.34 -15.77
N THR A 347 -32.48 26.05 -15.37
CA THR A 347 -33.53 27.07 -15.24
C THR A 347 -33.11 28.16 -14.26
N ALA A 348 -32.54 27.78 -13.12
CA ALA A 348 -32.09 28.76 -12.14
C ALA A 348 -30.91 29.61 -12.68
N ALA A 349 -29.97 29.01 -13.40
CA ALA A 349 -28.90 29.73 -14.09
C ALA A 349 -29.44 30.77 -15.09
N LEU A 350 -30.46 30.41 -15.88
CA LEU A 350 -31.14 31.31 -16.82
C LEU A 350 -31.81 32.50 -16.13
N HIS A 351 -32.32 32.31 -14.92
CA HIS A 351 -32.95 33.36 -14.10
C HIS A 351 -31.96 34.13 -13.21
N GLY A 352 -30.71 33.65 -13.14
CA GLY A 352 -29.60 34.31 -12.49
C GLY A 352 -29.24 35.65 -13.13
N ASP A 353 -28.60 36.54 -12.37
CA ASP A 353 -28.30 37.89 -12.84
C ASP A 353 -27.41 37.91 -14.09
N ALA A 354 -26.60 36.86 -14.31
CA ALA A 354 -25.69 36.76 -15.44
C ALA A 354 -26.41 36.47 -16.77
N ARG A 355 -27.64 35.95 -16.73
CA ARG A 355 -28.36 35.41 -17.90
C ARG A 355 -29.81 35.89 -18.06
N LYS A 356 -30.48 36.34 -16.99
CA LYS A 356 -31.92 36.68 -16.97
C LYS A 356 -32.38 37.72 -17.99
N THR A 357 -31.46 38.56 -18.46
CA THR A 357 -31.78 39.61 -19.43
C THR A 357 -31.87 39.06 -20.85
N LEU A 358 -31.20 37.96 -21.16
CA LEU A 358 -31.08 37.41 -22.53
C LEU A 358 -32.43 37.12 -23.17
N TRP A 359 -33.35 36.54 -22.40
CA TRP A 359 -34.69 36.15 -22.85
C TRP A 359 -35.77 37.20 -22.53
N SER A 360 -35.40 38.38 -22.04
CA SER A 360 -36.35 39.46 -21.79
C SER A 360 -36.93 40.01 -23.08
N ASN A 361 -38.22 40.36 -23.09
CA ASN A 361 -38.87 40.92 -24.28
C ASN A 361 -38.14 42.15 -24.84
N GLU A 362 -37.61 43.01 -23.96
CA GLU A 362 -36.83 44.18 -24.36
C GLU A 362 -35.59 43.78 -25.17
N ASN A 363 -34.84 42.79 -24.68
CA ASN A 363 -33.65 42.32 -25.38
C ASN A 363 -33.99 41.56 -26.65
N LEU A 364 -35.01 40.70 -26.66
CA LEU A 364 -35.48 40.02 -27.87
C LEU A 364 -35.83 41.03 -28.97
N ILE A 365 -36.55 42.11 -28.65
CA ILE A 365 -36.84 43.18 -29.62
C ILE A 365 -35.56 43.90 -30.06
N ALA A 366 -34.67 44.22 -29.11
CA ALA A 366 -33.42 44.94 -29.37
C ALA A 366 -32.50 44.18 -30.33
N VAL A 367 -32.49 42.85 -30.26
CA VAL A 367 -31.67 41.97 -31.10
C VAL A 367 -32.41 41.46 -32.36
N GLY A 368 -33.62 41.96 -32.62
CA GLY A 368 -34.39 41.68 -33.84
C GLY A 368 -35.17 40.36 -33.83
N LEU A 369 -35.51 39.87 -32.65
CA LEU A 369 -36.22 38.63 -32.37
C LEU A 369 -37.61 38.92 -31.75
N GLU A 370 -38.22 40.05 -32.11
CA GLU A 370 -39.52 40.48 -31.57
C GLU A 370 -40.66 39.46 -31.74
N GLU A 371 -40.57 38.58 -32.74
CA GLU A 371 -41.53 37.50 -32.97
C GLU A 371 -41.52 36.41 -31.88
N TYR A 372 -40.48 36.38 -31.04
CA TYR A 372 -40.27 35.39 -29.99
C TYR A 372 -40.57 35.90 -28.56
N THR A 373 -41.14 37.11 -28.44
CA THR A 373 -41.52 37.68 -27.13
C THR A 373 -42.61 36.86 -26.42
N SER A 374 -42.69 36.87 -25.08
CA SER A 374 -43.67 36.10 -24.29
C SER A 374 -44.31 36.92 -23.14
N ASN A 375 -45.49 36.51 -22.68
CA ASN A 375 -46.25 37.12 -21.58
C ASN A 375 -46.41 36.24 -20.33
N GLY A 376 -45.91 35.01 -20.35
CA GLY A 376 -46.02 34.11 -19.20
C GLY A 376 -45.15 34.62 -18.06
N ASP A 377 -45.70 34.69 -16.85
CA ASP A 377 -44.87 34.77 -15.65
C ASP A 377 -44.04 33.48 -15.59
N HIS A 378 -42.73 33.60 -15.73
CA HIS A 378 -41.79 32.50 -15.52
C HIS A 378 -41.53 32.40 -14.01
N PRO A 379 -42.10 31.42 -13.28
CA PRO A 379 -41.92 31.33 -11.85
C PRO A 379 -40.47 30.95 -11.57
N TRP A 380 -39.75 31.84 -10.89
CA TRP A 380 -38.47 31.53 -10.26
C TRP A 380 -38.78 30.86 -8.93
N ASP A 381 -38.49 29.56 -8.82
CA ASP A 381 -38.69 28.76 -7.60
C ASP A 381 -37.52 28.88 -6.60
N GLY A 382 -36.39 29.46 -7.04
CA GLY A 382 -35.35 30.00 -6.18
C GLY A 382 -34.27 29.03 -5.73
N SER A 383 -34.16 27.83 -6.28
CA SER A 383 -33.27 26.80 -5.70
C SER A 383 -31.89 26.64 -6.36
N GLY A 384 -31.49 27.46 -7.34
CA GLY A 384 -30.17 27.34 -8.02
C GLY A 384 -28.96 27.76 -7.20
N LEU A 385 -28.81 27.22 -5.99
CA LEU A 385 -27.67 27.34 -5.12
C LEU A 385 -27.11 25.94 -4.93
N ASP A 386 -25.78 25.76 -4.91
CA ASP A 386 -25.24 24.58 -4.24
C ASP A 386 -25.68 24.65 -2.79
N VAL A 387 -26.47 23.65 -2.42
CA VAL A 387 -27.18 23.63 -1.17
C VAL A 387 -26.17 23.15 -0.15
N ALA A 388 -25.69 24.07 0.70
CA ALA A 388 -24.98 23.67 1.92
C ALA A 388 -25.82 22.59 2.62
N PRO A 389 -25.22 21.53 3.17
CA PRO A 389 -25.98 20.43 3.76
C PRO A 389 -26.99 21.00 4.75
N THR A 390 -28.27 20.71 4.53
CA THR A 390 -29.35 21.20 5.39
C THR A 390 -29.72 20.13 6.40
N GLY A 391 -29.68 20.49 7.68
CA GLY A 391 -29.91 19.57 8.78
C GLY A 391 -29.98 20.30 10.13
N GLU A 392 -30.18 19.54 11.20
CA GLU A 392 -30.10 20.07 12.56
C GLU A 392 -28.63 20.32 12.92
N VAL A 393 -28.26 21.56 13.22
CA VAL A 393 -26.91 21.90 13.67
C VAL A 393 -26.70 21.40 15.10
N LEU A 394 -25.83 20.40 15.24
CA LEU A 394 -25.46 19.78 16.51
C LEU A 394 -24.34 20.53 17.22
N ALA A 395 -23.36 21.03 16.47
CA ALA A 395 -22.26 21.85 16.97
C ALA A 395 -21.87 22.92 15.95
N GLU A 396 -21.44 24.08 16.44
CA GLU A 396 -20.98 25.20 15.61
C GLU A 396 -19.78 25.87 16.29
N PHE A 397 -18.68 26.02 15.55
CA PHE A 397 -17.47 26.68 16.00
C PHE A 397 -17.14 27.81 15.02
N THR A 398 -17.13 29.06 15.49
CA THR A 398 -17.02 30.26 14.63
C THR A 398 -15.74 31.03 14.89
N ASN A 399 -15.38 31.91 13.94
CA ASN A 399 -14.19 32.78 14.01
C ASN A 399 -12.86 32.01 14.07
N LEU A 400 -12.81 30.81 13.50
CA LEU A 400 -11.62 29.97 13.46
C LEU A 400 -10.58 30.61 12.53
N SER A 401 -9.33 30.63 12.98
CA SER A 401 -8.21 31.23 12.23
C SER A 401 -6.90 30.60 12.71
N ALA A 402 -6.02 30.19 11.79
CA ALA A 402 -4.73 29.63 12.11
C ALA A 402 -3.68 29.99 11.04
N THR A 403 -2.40 29.97 11.40
CA THR A 403 -1.27 30.19 10.49
C THR A 403 -0.78 28.87 9.91
N LYS A 404 -0.12 28.92 8.75
CA LYS A 404 0.31 27.74 8.01
C LYS A 404 1.06 26.73 8.89
N GLY A 405 0.55 25.51 8.95
CA GLY A 405 1.09 24.38 9.72
C GLY A 405 0.59 24.28 11.16
N GLU A 406 -0.27 25.19 11.61
CA GLU A 406 -1.00 25.05 12.87
C GLU A 406 -2.26 24.18 12.67
N THR A 407 -2.63 23.45 13.72
CA THR A 407 -3.79 22.57 13.73
C THR A 407 -4.71 22.88 14.89
N ASP A 408 -6.02 22.85 14.65
CA ASP A 408 -7.06 22.99 15.67
C ASP A 408 -7.97 21.77 15.67
N THR A 409 -8.25 21.18 16.83
CA THR A 409 -9.11 19.99 16.95
C THR A 409 -10.36 20.30 17.77
N PHE A 410 -11.52 19.88 17.24
CA PHE A 410 -12.84 20.06 17.83
C PHE A 410 -13.49 18.71 18.08
N GLU A 411 -13.96 18.50 19.31
CA GLU A 411 -14.69 17.29 19.68
C GLU A 411 -16.20 17.54 19.64
N PHE A 412 -16.96 16.58 19.11
CA PHE A 412 -18.43 16.61 19.03
C PHE A 412 -19.00 15.18 19.07
N SER A 413 -20.32 15.03 19.16
CA SER A 413 -20.99 13.71 19.14
C SER A 413 -22.31 13.81 18.38
N PHE A 414 -22.77 12.67 17.83
CA PHE A 414 -24.07 12.57 17.18
C PHE A 414 -25.11 11.99 18.15
N PRO A 415 -26.31 12.59 18.28
CA PRO A 415 -27.39 12.01 19.06
C PRO A 415 -27.86 10.65 18.54
N ALA A 416 -28.41 9.82 19.43
CA ALA A 416 -29.11 8.60 19.04
C ALA A 416 -30.22 8.88 18.02
N GLY A 417 -30.26 8.10 16.94
CA GLY A 417 -31.23 8.25 15.85
C GLY A 417 -30.81 9.20 14.71
N THR A 418 -29.60 9.76 14.74
CA THR A 418 -29.04 10.45 13.57
C THR A 418 -28.84 9.45 12.42
N GLN A 419 -29.51 9.70 11.29
CA GLN A 419 -29.42 8.84 10.10
C GLN A 419 -28.11 9.08 9.33
N ALA A 420 -27.75 10.36 9.15
CA ALA A 420 -26.49 10.76 8.56
C ALA A 420 -25.95 12.03 9.24
N GLY A 421 -24.63 12.19 9.24
CA GLY A 421 -23.91 13.32 9.82
C GLY A 421 -23.11 14.08 8.76
N ALA A 422 -23.03 15.39 8.87
CA ALA A 422 -22.16 16.23 8.05
C ALA A 422 -21.26 17.11 8.92
N VAL A 423 -19.97 17.16 8.61
CA VAL A 423 -18.98 18.04 9.22
C VAL A 423 -18.53 19.02 8.14
N TYR A 424 -18.96 20.26 8.27
CA TYR A 424 -18.92 21.26 7.21
C TYR A 424 -18.12 22.48 7.64
N LEU A 425 -16.93 22.67 7.06
CA LEU A 425 -16.09 23.82 7.30
C LEU A 425 -16.33 24.86 6.20
N LYS A 426 -16.66 26.10 6.56
CA LYS A 426 -16.98 27.18 5.60
C LYS A 426 -16.44 28.54 6.03
N GLY A 427 -16.53 29.53 5.16
CA GLY A 427 -16.32 30.95 5.52
C GLY A 427 -14.86 31.43 5.53
N PHE A 428 -13.98 30.73 4.85
CA PHE A 428 -12.56 31.08 4.68
C PHE A 428 -12.23 31.36 3.20
N ASN A 429 -11.11 32.05 2.94
CA ASN A 429 -10.65 32.44 1.59
C ASN A 429 -9.32 31.77 1.19
N GLN A 430 -8.82 30.86 2.02
CA GLN A 430 -7.51 30.22 1.90
C GLN A 430 -7.73 28.70 2.04
N ASP A 431 -6.70 27.93 2.31
CA ASP A 431 -6.69 26.46 2.19
C ASP A 431 -6.53 25.78 3.56
N PRO A 432 -7.60 25.64 4.36
CA PRO A 432 -7.62 24.74 5.51
C PRO A 432 -8.12 23.36 5.12
N ASP A 433 -7.35 22.32 5.45
CA ASP A 433 -7.75 20.92 5.25
C ASP A 433 -8.53 20.39 6.46
N LEU A 434 -9.56 19.59 6.24
CA LEU A 434 -10.41 19.03 7.28
C LEU A 434 -10.18 17.51 7.42
N TYR A 435 -9.85 17.08 8.63
CA TYR A 435 -9.67 15.69 9.02
C TYR A 435 -10.69 15.34 10.09
N VAL A 436 -11.36 14.19 9.99
CA VAL A 436 -12.35 13.75 10.98
C VAL A 436 -12.06 12.31 11.36
N SER A 437 -12.03 12.02 12.66
CA SER A 437 -11.92 10.66 13.20
C SER A 437 -12.91 10.43 14.32
N LYS A 438 -13.35 9.18 14.45
CA LYS A 438 -14.17 8.67 15.56
C LYS A 438 -13.25 8.26 16.71
N GLY A 439 -13.61 8.61 17.95
CA GLY A 439 -12.98 8.12 19.18
C GLY A 439 -11.60 8.70 19.50
N VAL A 440 -10.83 9.12 18.49
CA VAL A 440 -9.50 9.71 18.64
C VAL A 440 -9.35 10.95 17.76
N ALA A 441 -8.60 11.94 18.24
CA ALA A 441 -8.23 13.10 17.44
C ALA A 441 -7.35 12.69 16.24
N PRO A 442 -7.66 13.15 15.02
CA PRO A 442 -6.76 13.00 13.88
C PRO A 442 -5.35 13.46 14.24
N SER A 443 -4.34 12.69 13.81
CA SER A 443 -2.95 12.95 14.15
C SER A 443 -2.05 12.92 12.92
N LYS A 444 -0.93 13.62 12.97
CA LYS A 444 0.01 13.76 11.85
C LYS A 444 1.30 13.00 12.13
N SER A 445 1.68 12.09 11.23
CA SER A 445 2.94 11.34 11.26
C SER A 445 3.78 11.74 10.04
N GLY A 446 4.77 12.61 10.25
CA GLY A 446 5.53 13.21 9.16
C GLY A 446 4.65 14.15 8.31
N GLU A 447 4.54 13.87 7.01
CA GLU A 447 3.66 14.60 6.08
C GLU A 447 2.27 13.93 5.92
N THR A 448 2.07 12.75 6.52
CA THR A 448 0.84 11.97 6.36
C THR A 448 -0.08 12.13 7.56
N TRP A 449 -1.36 12.36 7.30
CA TRP A 449 -2.39 12.39 8.32
C TRP A 449 -3.00 11.01 8.54
N ILE A 450 -3.20 10.66 9.81
CA ILE A 450 -3.96 9.50 10.27
C ILE A 450 -5.32 10.02 10.70
N ALA A 451 -6.33 9.77 9.87
CA ALA A 451 -7.71 10.16 10.09
C ALA A 451 -8.66 9.19 9.38
N ASP A 452 -9.91 9.09 9.84
CA ASP A 452 -10.91 8.19 9.26
C ASP A 452 -11.50 8.78 7.97
N PHE A 453 -11.65 10.11 7.96
CA PHE A 453 -12.18 10.88 6.84
C PHE A 453 -11.34 12.12 6.63
N ILE A 454 -11.09 12.46 5.36
CA ILE A 454 -10.24 13.58 4.98
C ILE A 454 -10.92 14.35 3.84
N SER A 455 -11.00 15.67 3.96
CA SER A 455 -11.44 16.60 2.92
C SER A 455 -10.36 17.66 2.70
N PHE A 456 -9.90 17.77 1.46
CA PHE A 456 -8.80 18.61 1.00
C PHE A 456 -9.18 19.19 -0.37
N LYS A 457 -10.04 20.22 -0.35
CA LYS A 457 -10.48 20.95 -1.54
C LYS A 457 -9.55 22.12 -1.81
N SER A 458 -9.80 22.86 -2.88
CA SER A 458 -8.99 24.02 -3.25
C SER A 458 -9.25 25.21 -2.32
N ALA A 459 -8.24 26.08 -2.19
CA ALA A 459 -8.34 27.29 -1.39
C ALA A 459 -9.64 28.10 -1.62
N GLY A 460 -10.41 28.33 -0.55
CA GLY A 460 -11.67 29.08 -0.57
C GLY A 460 -12.93 28.21 -0.81
N THR A 461 -12.76 26.93 -1.11
CA THR A 461 -13.82 25.93 -1.20
C THR A 461 -14.18 25.41 0.20
N PRO A 462 -15.46 25.36 0.61
CA PRO A 462 -15.85 24.71 1.86
C PRO A 462 -15.44 23.23 1.91
N GLU A 463 -14.93 22.77 3.05
CA GLU A 463 -14.64 21.35 3.27
C GLU A 463 -15.88 20.63 3.82
N LEU A 464 -16.12 19.41 3.35
CA LEU A 464 -17.27 18.60 3.77
C LEU A 464 -16.84 17.15 3.97
N VAL A 465 -17.01 16.66 5.20
CA VAL A 465 -16.99 15.24 5.52
C VAL A 465 -18.41 14.78 5.81
N THR A 466 -18.85 13.71 5.17
CA THR A 466 -20.16 13.10 5.37
C THR A 466 -20.04 11.72 5.99
N LEU A 467 -20.97 11.38 6.88
CA LEU A 467 -20.97 10.16 7.67
C LEU A 467 -22.36 9.52 7.58
N SER A 468 -22.51 8.40 6.87
CA SER A 468 -23.73 7.60 6.96
C SER A 468 -23.72 6.77 8.24
N SER A 469 -24.80 6.83 9.02
CA SER A 469 -24.94 6.17 10.33
C SER A 469 -23.78 6.48 11.29
N PRO A 470 -23.60 7.75 11.67
CA PRO A 470 -22.53 8.13 12.59
C PRO A 470 -22.72 7.46 13.95
N SER A 471 -21.61 7.09 14.59
CA SER A 471 -21.64 6.55 15.95
C SER A 471 -22.26 7.54 16.92
N THR A 472 -23.15 7.03 17.76
CA THR A 472 -23.88 7.82 18.76
C THR A 472 -23.35 7.58 20.19
N THR A 473 -22.41 6.64 20.33
CA THR A 473 -21.79 6.22 21.60
C THR A 473 -20.40 6.82 21.80
N GLN A 474 -19.72 7.25 20.73
CA GLN A 474 -18.38 7.82 20.77
C GLN A 474 -18.35 9.26 20.23
N SER A 475 -17.45 10.06 20.79
CA SER A 475 -17.16 11.40 20.25
C SER A 475 -16.41 11.28 18.92
N TYR A 476 -16.66 12.23 18.03
CA TYR A 476 -15.86 12.51 16.86
C TYR A 476 -14.96 13.70 17.11
N PHE A 477 -13.83 13.72 16.41
CA PHE A 477 -12.86 14.79 16.43
C PHE A 477 -12.65 15.31 15.01
N ALA A 478 -12.92 16.59 14.78
CA ALA A 478 -12.56 17.29 13.56
C ALA A 478 -11.28 18.09 13.81
N THR A 479 -10.20 17.75 13.11
CA THR A 479 -8.97 18.53 13.09
C THR A 479 -8.90 19.34 11.80
N ILE A 480 -8.62 20.64 11.93
CA ILE A 480 -8.37 21.53 10.80
C ILE A 480 -6.86 21.76 10.72
N ASP A 481 -6.22 21.40 9.60
CA ASP A 481 -4.82 21.75 9.31
C ASP A 481 -4.78 23.02 8.46
N ALA A 482 -4.07 24.04 8.94
CA ALA A 482 -3.84 25.24 8.15
C ALA A 482 -2.80 24.94 7.05
N PHE A 483 -3.19 24.31 5.94
CA PHE A 483 -2.29 24.12 4.80
C PHE A 483 -1.79 25.48 4.25
N SER A 484 -2.64 26.51 4.37
CA SER A 484 -2.27 27.92 4.33
C SER A 484 -3.01 28.72 5.42
N ASP A 485 -2.49 29.92 5.74
CA ASP A 485 -3.10 30.83 6.71
C ASP A 485 -4.59 31.05 6.39
N TYR A 486 -5.50 30.82 7.34
CA TYR A 486 -6.92 31.08 7.13
C TYR A 486 -7.52 31.91 8.27
N SER A 487 -8.65 32.56 8.01
CA SER A 487 -9.35 33.35 9.03
C SER A 487 -10.85 33.42 8.81
N ASN A 488 -11.58 33.59 9.92
CA ASN A 488 -13.04 33.68 9.99
C ASN A 488 -13.78 32.41 9.52
N ALA A 489 -13.13 31.25 9.55
CA ALA A 489 -13.78 29.99 9.26
C ALA A 489 -14.84 29.64 10.32
N THR A 490 -15.82 28.85 9.90
CA THR A 490 -16.90 28.29 10.73
C THR A 490 -17.00 26.80 10.45
N LEU A 491 -16.84 25.97 11.48
CA LEU A 491 -17.07 24.53 11.44
C LEU A 491 -18.46 24.24 11.98
N GLU A 492 -19.31 23.62 11.18
CA GLU A 492 -20.65 23.15 11.57
C GLU A 492 -20.69 21.62 11.55
N VAL A 493 -21.34 21.04 12.54
CA VAL A 493 -21.69 19.62 12.56
C VAL A 493 -23.20 19.52 12.48
N LEU A 494 -23.73 18.81 11.48
CA LEU A 494 -25.15 18.69 11.22
C LEU A 494 -25.61 17.23 11.28
N SER A 495 -26.80 17.00 11.84
CA SER A 495 -27.59 15.79 11.64
C SER A 495 -28.47 15.98 10.41
N VAL A 496 -28.40 15.04 9.47
CA VAL A 496 -29.07 15.09 8.17
C VAL A 496 -29.92 13.84 7.97
N ASP A 497 -31.06 14.01 7.31
CA ASP A 497 -31.95 12.90 6.95
C ASP A 497 -31.33 12.14 5.76
N ASP A 498 -31.35 10.81 5.80
CA ASP A 498 -30.86 9.96 4.70
C ASP A 498 -32.03 9.60 3.76
N PRO A 499 -32.11 10.18 2.55
CA PRO A 499 -33.22 9.93 1.63
C PRO A 499 -33.19 8.54 0.98
N THR A 500 -32.06 7.82 1.01
CA THR A 500 -31.96 6.47 0.43
C THR A 500 -32.28 5.38 1.46
N LEU A 501 -32.31 5.76 2.73
CA LEU A 501 -32.76 4.92 3.82
C LEU A 501 -34.29 4.89 3.90
N CYS A 502 -34.87 3.71 4.19
CA CYS A 502 -36.32 3.64 4.37
C CYS A 502 -36.79 4.50 5.55
N ASN A 503 -38.00 5.07 5.44
CA ASN A 503 -38.53 5.97 6.46
C ASN A 503 -38.64 5.26 7.83
N GLY A 504 -37.90 5.78 8.82
CA GLY A 504 -37.81 5.17 10.15
C GLY A 504 -36.95 3.92 10.17
N CYS A 505 -35.99 3.77 9.25
CA CYS A 505 -34.95 2.74 9.26
C CYS A 505 -33.63 3.29 9.78
N GLU A 506 -32.72 2.40 10.17
CA GLU A 506 -31.32 2.68 10.44
C GLU A 506 -30.43 1.79 9.57
N ARG A 507 -29.25 2.29 9.19
CA ARG A 507 -28.22 1.55 8.46
C ARG A 507 -27.11 1.18 9.44
N VAL A 508 -26.66 -0.05 9.46
CA VAL A 508 -25.62 -0.53 10.38
C VAL A 508 -24.51 -1.17 9.56
N PHE A 509 -23.29 -0.64 9.69
CA PHE A 509 -22.09 -1.18 9.05
C PHE A 509 -21.52 -2.32 9.90
N LEU A 510 -21.32 -3.49 9.28
CA LEU A 510 -20.75 -4.69 9.91
C LEU A 510 -19.23 -4.77 9.71
N ALA A 511 -18.73 -4.24 8.58
CA ALA A 511 -17.30 -4.18 8.31
C ALA A 511 -16.96 -3.03 7.36
N GLU A 512 -15.76 -2.49 7.57
CA GLU A 512 -15.07 -1.58 6.66
C GLU A 512 -13.57 -1.91 6.66
N GLU A 513 -13.11 -2.54 5.59
CA GLU A 513 -11.72 -2.92 5.38
C GLU A 513 -11.11 -1.97 4.35
N THR A 514 -10.19 -1.11 4.76
CA THR A 514 -9.56 -0.11 3.89
C THR A 514 -8.16 -0.55 3.44
N ASN A 515 -7.65 0.10 2.40
CA ASN A 515 -6.28 -0.11 1.88
C ASN A 515 -5.97 -1.57 1.52
N LEU A 516 -6.97 -2.34 1.10
CA LEU A 516 -6.78 -3.69 0.62
C LEU A 516 -5.89 -3.68 -0.63
N SER A 517 -4.91 -4.58 -0.61
CA SER A 517 -4.02 -4.85 -1.73
C SER A 517 -3.66 -6.32 -1.77
N ALA A 518 -3.50 -6.86 -2.98
CA ALA A 518 -2.96 -8.19 -3.22
C ALA A 518 -2.39 -8.28 -4.64
N THR A 519 -1.44 -9.18 -4.83
CA THR A 519 -0.88 -9.54 -6.15
C THR A 519 -1.72 -10.66 -6.75
N LYS A 520 -1.81 -10.72 -8.07
CA LYS A 520 -2.48 -11.81 -8.78
C LYS A 520 -1.92 -13.18 -8.35
N GLY A 521 -2.79 -14.04 -7.82
CA GLY A 521 -2.43 -15.38 -7.34
C GLY A 521 -2.08 -15.46 -5.85
N ASP A 522 -2.13 -14.33 -5.13
CA ASP A 522 -2.08 -14.34 -3.66
C ASP A 522 -3.32 -15.04 -3.07
N VAL A 523 -3.23 -15.38 -1.78
CA VAL A 523 -4.32 -16.06 -1.06
C VAL A 523 -5.58 -15.19 -1.07
N ILE A 524 -6.71 -15.81 -1.41
CA ILE A 524 -8.04 -15.18 -1.40
C ILE A 524 -8.36 -14.70 0.02
N LYS A 525 -8.81 -13.44 0.13
CA LYS A 525 -9.30 -12.88 1.41
C LYS A 525 -10.74 -13.36 1.62
N SER A 526 -11.09 -13.74 2.84
CA SER A 526 -12.43 -14.25 3.19
C SER A 526 -12.96 -13.57 4.44
N PHE A 527 -14.24 -13.24 4.43
CA PHE A 527 -14.97 -12.58 5.51
C PHE A 527 -16.32 -13.28 5.74
N SER A 528 -16.84 -13.24 6.97
CA SER A 528 -18.11 -13.88 7.34
C SER A 528 -18.83 -13.01 8.37
N PHE A 529 -20.13 -12.79 8.16
CA PHE A 529 -20.95 -11.85 8.95
C PHE A 529 -22.30 -12.45 9.28
N ASP A 530 -22.67 -12.49 10.56
CA ASP A 530 -24.01 -12.87 10.97
C ASP A 530 -24.97 -11.68 10.84
N ILE A 531 -26.04 -11.88 10.07
CA ILE A 531 -27.02 -10.83 9.80
C ILE A 531 -28.18 -10.95 10.79
N PRO A 532 -28.58 -9.86 11.48
CA PRO A 532 -29.74 -9.88 12.37
C PRO A 532 -31.05 -10.25 11.66
N SER A 533 -31.93 -10.99 12.35
CA SER A 533 -33.19 -11.48 11.76
C SER A 533 -34.17 -10.41 11.30
N ASP A 534 -34.02 -9.19 11.79
CA ASP A 534 -34.80 -8.01 11.47
C ASP A 534 -34.17 -7.13 10.37
N ALA A 535 -33.01 -7.54 9.83
CA ALA A 535 -32.41 -6.87 8.69
C ALA A 535 -33.35 -6.91 7.48
N SER A 536 -33.69 -5.72 6.97
CA SER A 536 -34.55 -5.52 5.82
C SER A 536 -33.79 -5.37 4.51
N ARG A 537 -32.47 -5.18 4.52
CA ARG A 537 -31.61 -5.15 3.33
C ARG A 537 -30.18 -5.44 3.76
N VAL A 538 -29.40 -6.20 2.99
CA VAL A 538 -27.97 -6.45 3.26
C VAL A 538 -27.18 -6.18 1.98
N VAL A 539 -26.12 -5.41 2.12
CA VAL A 539 -25.25 -5.00 1.01
C VAL A 539 -23.80 -5.31 1.34
N ALA A 540 -23.11 -5.95 0.38
CA ALA A 540 -21.66 -6.09 0.36
C ALA A 540 -21.12 -5.33 -0.87
N VAL A 541 -20.09 -4.53 -0.67
CA VAL A 541 -19.61 -3.60 -1.71
C VAL A 541 -18.11 -3.35 -1.62
N MET A 542 -17.46 -3.31 -2.77
CA MET A 542 -16.15 -2.71 -2.96
C MET A 542 -16.30 -1.44 -3.82
N PRO A 543 -16.22 -0.24 -3.22
CA PRO A 543 -16.26 1.00 -3.99
C PRO A 543 -15.11 1.06 -4.99
N GLY A 544 -15.38 1.49 -6.22
CA GLY A 544 -14.38 1.64 -7.27
C GLY A 544 -13.37 2.77 -6.99
N GLY A 545 -12.46 3.00 -7.92
CA GLY A 545 -11.40 4.03 -7.78
C GLY A 545 -10.06 3.49 -7.25
N TYR A 546 -10.01 2.23 -6.84
CA TYR A 546 -8.76 1.51 -6.57
C TYR A 546 -7.95 1.25 -7.86
N GLN A 547 -6.69 0.84 -7.71
CA GLN A 547 -5.90 0.33 -8.82
C GLN A 547 -6.07 -1.18 -8.91
N GLY A 548 -6.06 -1.74 -10.13
CA GLY A 548 -6.16 -3.18 -10.34
C GLY A 548 -7.57 -3.71 -10.54
N ASP A 549 -7.74 -5.00 -10.25
CA ASP A 549 -8.96 -5.77 -10.48
C ASP A 549 -9.12 -6.86 -9.38
N PRO A 550 -9.65 -6.50 -8.20
CA PRO A 550 -10.20 -7.47 -7.26
C PRO A 550 -11.57 -7.97 -7.77
N ASP A 551 -11.81 -9.27 -7.62
CA ASP A 551 -13.09 -9.91 -7.90
C ASP A 551 -13.76 -10.37 -6.59
N MET A 552 -14.96 -9.87 -6.30
CA MET A 552 -15.74 -10.17 -5.10
C MET A 552 -16.76 -11.26 -5.38
N TYR A 553 -16.89 -12.20 -4.44
CA TYR A 553 -17.90 -13.25 -4.49
C TYR A 553 -18.58 -13.34 -3.12
N VAL A 554 -19.91 -13.36 -3.12
CA VAL A 554 -20.73 -13.31 -1.90
C VAL A 554 -21.71 -14.47 -1.89
N SER A 555 -21.84 -15.15 -0.76
CA SER A 555 -22.83 -16.20 -0.55
C SER A 555 -23.51 -16.12 0.82
N VAL A 556 -24.78 -16.50 0.86
CA VAL A 556 -25.60 -16.58 2.07
C VAL A 556 -25.61 -18.03 2.55
N ASP A 557 -25.35 -18.24 3.83
CA ASP A 557 -25.29 -19.55 4.53
C ASP A 557 -24.32 -20.58 3.92
N SER A 558 -23.42 -20.13 3.04
CA SER A 558 -22.41 -20.96 2.40
C SER A 558 -21.15 -20.15 2.08
N VAL A 559 -20.00 -20.81 2.06
CA VAL A 559 -18.72 -20.18 1.71
C VAL A 559 -18.63 -20.08 0.18
N PRO A 560 -18.53 -18.86 -0.40
CA PRO A 560 -18.43 -18.69 -1.84
C PRO A 560 -17.08 -19.20 -2.36
N THR A 561 -17.05 -19.54 -3.64
CA THR A 561 -15.84 -19.87 -4.41
C THR A 561 -15.83 -19.06 -5.69
N THR A 562 -14.70 -19.04 -6.40
CA THR A 562 -14.60 -18.38 -7.72
C THR A 562 -15.48 -18.98 -8.82
N SER A 563 -16.21 -20.07 -8.52
CA SER A 563 -17.10 -20.77 -9.45
C SER A 563 -18.54 -20.95 -8.94
N VAL A 564 -18.77 -20.70 -7.65
CA VAL A 564 -20.06 -20.90 -6.98
C VAL A 564 -20.23 -19.79 -5.94
N SER A 565 -21.15 -18.88 -6.19
CA SER A 565 -21.55 -17.81 -5.28
C SER A 565 -23.01 -17.40 -5.55
N ASP A 566 -23.65 -16.75 -4.57
CA ASP A 566 -25.00 -16.19 -4.73
C ASP A 566 -24.95 -14.84 -5.46
N CYS A 567 -23.87 -14.10 -5.28
CA CYS A 567 -23.56 -12.87 -6.00
C CYS A 567 -22.07 -12.80 -6.36
N ALA A 568 -21.75 -12.34 -7.56
CA ALA A 568 -20.40 -12.33 -8.11
C ALA A 568 -20.24 -11.16 -9.11
N PRO A 569 -20.18 -9.93 -8.61
CA PRO A 569 -20.28 -8.73 -9.44
C PRO A 569 -18.92 -8.39 -10.06
N PHE A 570 -18.48 -9.21 -11.02
CA PHE A 570 -17.21 -8.99 -11.74
C PHE A 570 -17.32 -7.80 -12.67
N SER A 571 -16.86 -6.66 -12.19
CA SER A 571 -16.78 -5.45 -12.99
C SER A 571 -15.40 -5.34 -13.63
N ALA A 572 -15.24 -4.44 -14.61
CA ALA A 572 -13.93 -4.19 -15.19
C ALA A 572 -12.96 -3.55 -14.17
N PRO A 573 -11.64 -3.58 -14.41
CA PRO A 573 -10.66 -2.97 -13.51
C PRO A 573 -11.03 -1.56 -13.06
N ARG A 574 -10.86 -1.29 -11.77
CA ARG A 574 -11.18 -0.03 -11.07
C ARG A 574 -12.67 0.32 -10.94
N LEU A 575 -13.56 -0.49 -11.48
CA LEU A 575 -15.00 -0.32 -11.29
C LEU A 575 -15.43 -0.99 -9.99
N SER A 576 -16.52 -0.53 -9.42
CA SER A 576 -17.04 -1.08 -8.18
C SER A 576 -17.64 -2.48 -8.34
N GLU A 577 -17.58 -3.22 -7.25
CA GLU A 577 -18.22 -4.52 -7.12
C GLU A 577 -19.31 -4.43 -6.06
N TYR A 578 -20.54 -4.79 -6.41
CA TYR A 578 -21.70 -4.56 -5.55
C TYR A 578 -22.65 -5.76 -5.53
N CYS A 579 -23.03 -6.16 -4.32
CA CYS A 579 -24.01 -7.20 -4.05
C CYS A 579 -25.10 -6.70 -3.11
N ASP A 580 -26.31 -6.52 -3.63
CA ASP A 580 -27.53 -6.45 -2.80
C ASP A 580 -28.10 -7.85 -2.62
N LEU A 581 -28.06 -8.35 -1.39
CA LEU A 581 -28.56 -9.68 -1.08
C LEU A 581 -30.08 -9.66 -0.78
N GLY A 582 -30.69 -8.47 -0.75
CA GLY A 582 -32.11 -8.24 -0.60
C GLY A 582 -32.64 -8.43 0.83
N ASN A 583 -33.97 -8.49 0.94
CA ASN A 583 -34.69 -8.28 2.20
C ASN A 583 -34.97 -9.56 3.01
N ASN A 584 -34.46 -10.72 2.58
CA ASN A 584 -34.74 -12.02 3.20
C ASN A 584 -33.49 -12.69 3.79
N VAL A 585 -32.44 -11.92 4.02
CA VAL A 585 -31.13 -12.38 4.48
C VAL A 585 -31.01 -12.23 6.00
N GLY A 586 -32.00 -11.62 6.66
CA GLY A 586 -32.02 -11.55 8.11
C GLY A 586 -31.99 -12.94 8.76
N GLY A 587 -31.07 -13.14 9.72
CA GLY A 587 -30.90 -14.39 10.47
C GLY A 587 -30.01 -15.43 9.78
N SER A 588 -29.31 -15.02 8.71
CA SER A 588 -28.36 -15.85 7.95
C SER A 588 -26.92 -15.38 8.16
N THR A 589 -25.96 -16.18 7.68
CA THR A 589 -24.54 -15.80 7.65
C THR A 589 -24.14 -15.40 6.22
N VAL A 590 -23.65 -14.18 6.04
CA VAL A 590 -23.13 -13.68 4.76
C VAL A 590 -21.62 -13.88 4.71
N ASN A 591 -21.16 -14.67 3.74
CA ASN A 591 -19.75 -14.94 3.50
C ASN A 591 -19.30 -14.21 2.23
N VAL A 592 -18.14 -13.56 2.29
CA VAL A 592 -17.56 -12.81 1.17
C VAL A 592 -16.13 -13.27 0.94
N ILE A 593 -15.75 -13.50 -0.31
CA ILE A 593 -14.35 -13.66 -0.70
C ILE A 593 -13.94 -12.59 -1.70
N ILE A 594 -12.67 -12.19 -1.67
CA ILE A 594 -12.05 -11.24 -2.61
C ILE A 594 -10.84 -11.93 -3.24
N ASP A 595 -10.94 -12.19 -4.54
CA ASP A 595 -9.91 -12.84 -5.36
C ASP A 595 -9.09 -11.77 -6.14
N PRO A 596 -7.75 -11.76 -6.07
CA PRO A 596 -6.93 -10.86 -6.88
C PRO A 596 -6.89 -11.33 -8.35
N PHE A 597 -7.93 -11.03 -9.14
CA PHE A 597 -7.95 -11.37 -10.55
C PHE A 597 -6.81 -10.68 -11.32
N LEU A 598 -6.49 -9.43 -10.96
CA LEU A 598 -5.22 -8.75 -11.23
C LEU A 598 -4.65 -8.17 -9.93
N ASP A 599 -3.38 -7.76 -9.97
CA ASP A 599 -2.76 -6.98 -8.89
C ASP A 599 -3.64 -5.77 -8.57
N TYR A 600 -4.04 -5.59 -7.32
CA TYR A 600 -4.84 -4.46 -6.88
C TYR A 600 -4.29 -3.80 -5.61
N SER A 601 -4.61 -2.52 -5.44
CA SER A 601 -4.21 -1.73 -4.27
C SER A 601 -5.14 -0.55 -4.01
N GLY A 602 -5.26 -0.18 -2.74
CA GLY A 602 -6.13 0.91 -2.30
C GLY A 602 -7.62 0.57 -2.36
N ALA A 603 -7.97 -0.73 -2.41
CA ALA A 603 -9.37 -1.14 -2.41
C ALA A 603 -9.97 -1.02 -1.00
N THR A 604 -11.25 -0.65 -0.95
CA THR A 604 -12.03 -0.67 0.29
C THR A 604 -13.15 -1.68 0.14
N PHE A 605 -13.41 -2.46 1.17
CA PHE A 605 -14.51 -3.42 1.22
C PHE A 605 -15.43 -3.08 2.39
N ARG A 606 -16.74 -3.07 2.15
CA ARG A 606 -17.76 -2.75 3.15
C ARG A 606 -18.91 -3.75 3.13
N VAL A 607 -19.45 -4.04 4.30
CA VAL A 607 -20.72 -4.76 4.46
C VAL A 607 -21.61 -3.98 5.41
N TYR A 608 -22.85 -3.74 5.03
CA TYR A 608 -23.85 -3.12 5.90
C TYR A 608 -25.23 -3.76 5.72
N TYR A 609 -26.10 -3.54 6.70
CA TYR A 609 -27.50 -3.89 6.60
C TYR A 609 -28.38 -2.72 7.02
N GLU A 610 -29.61 -2.70 6.54
CA GLU A 610 -30.65 -1.76 6.97
C GLU A 610 -31.69 -2.51 7.78
N ARG A 611 -32.29 -1.85 8.77
CA ARG A 611 -33.41 -2.39 9.55
C ARG A 611 -34.36 -1.27 9.97
N ALA A 612 -35.57 -1.60 10.41
CA ALA A 612 -36.47 -0.59 10.98
C ALA A 612 -35.87 0.00 12.27
N GLY A 613 -35.66 1.31 12.30
CA GLY A 613 -35.20 2.09 13.43
C GLY A 613 -36.29 2.16 14.51
N ALA A 614 -36.06 1.38 15.57
CA ALA A 614 -36.80 1.32 16.82
C ALA A 614 -38.35 1.29 16.76
N VAL A 615 -38.91 0.08 16.78
CA VAL A 615 -39.67 -0.30 17.99
C VAL A 615 -38.67 -1.06 18.85
N ASP A 616 -38.29 -0.45 19.97
CA ASP A 616 -37.54 -1.00 21.11
C ASP A 616 -37.51 -2.55 21.15
N ILE A 617 -36.46 -3.11 20.56
CA ILE A 617 -35.86 -4.39 20.92
C ILE A 617 -34.39 -4.04 21.14
N GLY A 618 -34.01 -3.86 22.40
CA GLY A 618 -32.66 -3.47 22.81
C GLY A 618 -31.69 -4.58 22.54
N LEU A 619 -31.27 -4.64 21.29
CA LEU A 619 -30.07 -5.38 20.93
C LEU A 619 -28.90 -4.75 21.68
N PRO A 620 -28.00 -5.56 22.25
CA PRO A 620 -26.85 -5.02 22.92
C PRO A 620 -25.93 -4.36 21.89
N THR A 621 -25.10 -3.43 22.34
CA THR A 621 -23.98 -2.85 21.60
C THR A 621 -22.71 -3.52 22.12
N ALA A 622 -21.89 -4.07 21.22
CA ALA A 622 -20.52 -4.49 21.53
C ALA A 622 -19.56 -3.32 21.24
N GLU A 623 -18.56 -3.14 22.09
CA GLU A 623 -17.46 -2.19 21.85
C GLU A 623 -16.16 -2.89 22.26
N ALA A 624 -15.38 -3.36 21.26
CA ALA A 624 -14.11 -4.07 21.41
C ALA A 624 -12.93 -3.12 21.73
N ASN A 625 -13.12 -1.82 21.51
CA ASN A 625 -12.20 -0.73 21.85
C ASN A 625 -10.77 -0.82 21.28
N GLY A 626 -10.24 0.35 20.88
CA GLY A 626 -8.80 0.60 20.74
C GLY A 626 -8.11 0.02 19.50
N GLY A 627 -6.84 0.37 19.34
CA GLY A 627 -5.87 -0.34 18.53
C GLY A 627 -4.81 -0.87 19.48
N TYR A 628 -4.71 -2.19 19.59
CA TYR A 628 -3.82 -2.83 20.55
C TYR A 628 -2.45 -3.05 19.92
N SER A 629 -1.39 -2.86 20.70
CA SER A 629 -0.03 -3.17 20.25
C SER A 629 0.81 -3.71 21.39
N ALA A 630 1.60 -4.76 21.13
CA ALA A 630 2.55 -5.31 22.10
C ALA A 630 3.70 -6.04 21.39
N LEU A 631 4.71 -6.48 22.15
CA LEU A 631 5.71 -7.42 21.66
C LEU A 631 5.19 -8.87 21.76
N VAL A 632 5.80 -9.78 20.99
CA VAL A 632 5.54 -11.23 21.12
C VAL A 632 5.71 -11.66 22.58
N ASN A 633 4.76 -12.45 23.08
CA ASN A 633 4.67 -12.91 24.47
C ASN A 633 4.37 -11.86 25.54
N GLU A 634 4.13 -10.60 25.17
CA GLU A 634 3.57 -9.61 26.11
C GLU A 634 2.05 -9.74 26.22
N SER A 635 1.54 -9.49 27.43
CA SER A 635 0.10 -9.54 27.71
C SER A 635 -0.57 -8.22 27.34
N ILE A 636 -1.63 -8.31 26.55
CA ILE A 636 -2.52 -7.20 26.21
C ILE A 636 -3.79 -7.34 27.05
N ASP A 637 -4.18 -6.27 27.72
CA ASP A 637 -5.45 -6.18 28.45
C ASP A 637 -6.54 -5.63 27.51
N PHE A 638 -7.47 -6.49 27.12
CA PHE A 638 -8.61 -6.13 26.28
C PHE A 638 -9.74 -5.55 27.10
N ASN A 639 -10.51 -4.65 26.48
CA ASN A 639 -11.54 -3.88 27.15
C ASN A 639 -12.87 -3.92 26.39
N SER A 640 -13.96 -4.26 27.07
CA SER A 640 -15.32 -4.20 26.54
C SER A 640 -16.11 -2.98 27.01
N ALA A 641 -15.46 -1.99 27.63
CA ALA A 641 -16.12 -0.78 28.12
C ALA A 641 -16.88 -0.08 26.97
N GLY A 642 -18.09 0.37 27.26
CA GLY A 642 -18.99 0.91 26.23
C GLY A 642 -19.94 -0.14 25.67
N SER A 643 -19.66 -1.43 25.86
CA SER A 643 -20.66 -2.46 25.56
C SER A 643 -21.85 -2.30 26.51
N VAL A 644 -23.02 -2.03 25.95
CA VAL A 644 -24.25 -1.73 26.71
C VAL A 644 -25.44 -2.41 26.08
N ASP A 645 -26.43 -2.73 26.90
CA ASP A 645 -27.75 -3.05 26.43
C ASP A 645 -28.70 -1.96 26.97
N ALA A 646 -29.43 -1.33 26.06
CA ALA A 646 -30.27 -0.17 26.37
C ALA A 646 -31.63 -0.57 26.98
N ASP A 647 -32.13 -1.77 26.72
CA ASP A 647 -33.41 -2.26 27.27
C ASP A 647 -33.24 -3.42 28.27
N GLY A 648 -32.03 -3.97 28.39
CA GLY A 648 -31.70 -5.04 29.32
C GLY A 648 -30.28 -4.95 29.92
N THR A 649 -29.59 -6.09 29.93
CA THR A 649 -28.26 -6.32 30.49
C THR A 649 -27.49 -7.33 29.65
N ILE A 650 -26.21 -7.07 29.42
CA ILE A 650 -25.30 -8.06 28.82
C ILE A 650 -25.09 -9.22 29.80
N VAL A 651 -25.36 -10.45 29.36
CA VAL A 651 -25.21 -11.69 30.15
C VAL A 651 -23.99 -12.51 29.77
N SER A 652 -23.42 -12.34 28.57
CA SER A 652 -22.16 -12.97 28.19
C SER A 652 -21.30 -12.14 27.23
N TYR A 653 -20.00 -12.41 27.27
CA TYR A 653 -18.97 -11.88 26.38
C TYR A 653 -18.24 -13.05 25.74
N LEU A 654 -17.81 -12.90 24.49
CA LEU A 654 -16.93 -13.83 23.79
C LEU A 654 -15.95 -13.02 22.95
N TRP A 655 -14.68 -13.10 23.29
CA TRP A 655 -13.57 -12.60 22.51
C TRP A 655 -13.01 -13.71 21.64
N ASP A 656 -12.80 -13.44 20.36
CA ASP A 656 -11.94 -14.18 19.45
C ASP A 656 -10.74 -13.29 19.12
N PHE A 657 -9.52 -13.75 19.42
CA PHE A 657 -8.32 -12.91 19.29
C PHE A 657 -7.72 -12.94 17.89
N GLY A 658 -8.28 -13.71 16.95
CA GLY A 658 -7.80 -13.83 15.58
C GLY A 658 -6.57 -14.74 15.41
N ASP A 659 -6.10 -15.36 16.49
CA ASP A 659 -5.00 -16.35 16.50
C ASP A 659 -5.50 -17.79 16.77
N GLY A 660 -6.82 -18.00 16.72
CA GLY A 660 -7.48 -19.27 17.02
C GLY A 660 -7.78 -19.49 18.50
N THR A 661 -7.48 -18.53 19.38
CA THR A 661 -7.84 -18.57 20.79
C THR A 661 -9.00 -17.63 21.13
N THR A 662 -9.73 -17.94 22.20
CA THR A 662 -10.94 -17.19 22.61
C THR A 662 -11.00 -16.98 24.13
N SER A 663 -11.81 -16.03 24.59
CA SER A 663 -12.10 -15.81 26.02
C SER A 663 -13.55 -15.41 26.26
N THR A 664 -14.10 -15.76 27.42
CA THR A 664 -15.47 -15.39 27.83
C THR A 664 -15.53 -14.31 28.92
N GLN A 665 -14.37 -13.75 29.28
CA GLN A 665 -14.29 -12.65 30.23
C GLN A 665 -14.67 -11.34 29.53
N ALA A 666 -15.30 -10.40 30.24
CA ALA A 666 -15.60 -9.08 29.69
C ALA A 666 -14.32 -8.32 29.29
N ASN A 667 -13.30 -8.37 30.14
CA ASN A 667 -12.00 -7.70 29.93
C ASN A 667 -10.87 -8.72 30.10
N PRO A 668 -10.60 -9.56 29.09
CA PRO A 668 -9.56 -10.59 29.19
C PRO A 668 -8.16 -10.01 28.99
N SER A 669 -7.17 -10.67 29.57
CA SER A 669 -5.77 -10.51 29.17
C SER A 669 -5.41 -11.61 28.17
N HIS A 670 -4.78 -11.27 27.05
CA HIS A 670 -4.33 -12.24 26.06
C HIS A 670 -2.89 -11.98 25.60
N THR A 671 -2.20 -13.03 25.19
CA THR A 671 -0.79 -13.00 24.80
C THR A 671 -0.62 -13.72 23.48
N TYR A 672 -0.08 -13.01 22.50
CA TYR A 672 0.20 -13.55 21.17
C TYR A 672 1.60 -14.15 21.12
N THR A 673 1.71 -15.39 20.64
CA THR A 673 2.98 -16.12 20.55
C THR A 673 3.72 -15.92 19.23
N ALA A 674 3.10 -15.22 18.27
CA ALA A 674 3.68 -14.88 16.99
C ALA A 674 3.48 -13.39 16.68
N SER A 675 4.42 -12.81 15.96
CA SER A 675 4.32 -11.45 15.46
C SER A 675 3.37 -11.40 14.27
N GLY A 676 2.64 -10.31 14.12
CA GLY A 676 1.68 -10.13 13.04
C GLY A 676 0.58 -9.15 13.40
N THR A 677 -0.37 -8.98 12.48
CA THR A 677 -1.59 -8.20 12.71
C THR A 677 -2.75 -9.16 12.86
N TYR A 678 -3.47 -9.05 13.98
CA TYR A 678 -4.63 -9.86 14.31
C TYR A 678 -5.88 -8.99 14.41
N SER A 679 -7.05 -9.58 14.15
CA SER A 679 -8.35 -8.94 14.39
C SER A 679 -8.99 -9.57 15.61
N ALA A 680 -9.06 -8.83 16.71
CA ALA A 680 -9.73 -9.26 17.92
C ALA A 680 -11.20 -8.86 17.86
N VAL A 681 -12.11 -9.84 17.85
CA VAL A 681 -13.56 -9.66 17.75
C VAL A 681 -14.21 -9.90 19.10
N LEU A 682 -14.91 -8.90 19.64
CA LEU A 682 -15.78 -9.05 20.80
C LEU A 682 -17.22 -9.32 20.33
N THR A 683 -17.82 -10.38 20.85
CA THR A 683 -19.26 -10.65 20.78
C THR A 683 -19.87 -10.48 22.17
N VAL A 684 -20.94 -9.72 22.30
CA VAL A 684 -21.74 -9.61 23.54
C VAL A 684 -23.12 -10.20 23.33
N THR A 685 -23.68 -10.82 24.37
CA THR A 685 -25.03 -11.37 24.38
C THR A 685 -25.84 -10.76 25.52
N ASP A 686 -27.08 -10.34 25.26
CA ASP A 686 -27.98 -9.79 26.29
C ASP A 686 -28.86 -10.84 26.99
N ASN A 687 -29.68 -10.40 27.96
CA ASN A 687 -30.62 -11.27 28.68
C ASN A 687 -31.79 -11.78 27.85
N ASP A 688 -31.99 -11.26 26.64
CA ASP A 688 -33.01 -11.70 25.69
C ASP A 688 -32.40 -12.59 24.59
N ASN A 689 -31.12 -12.94 24.75
CA ASN A 689 -30.32 -13.82 23.90
C ASN A 689 -30.01 -13.23 22.51
N ASN A 690 -30.02 -11.91 22.41
CA ASN A 690 -29.54 -11.19 21.24
C ASN A 690 -28.04 -10.96 21.31
N GLN A 691 -27.39 -10.86 20.15
CA GLN A 691 -25.93 -10.69 20.06
C GLN A 691 -25.55 -9.47 19.24
N ALA A 692 -24.42 -8.87 19.60
CA ALA A 692 -23.74 -7.87 18.79
C ALA A 692 -22.23 -8.10 18.82
N THR A 693 -21.56 -7.69 17.75
CA THR A 693 -20.11 -7.85 17.59
C THR A 693 -19.43 -6.53 17.26
N ASP A 694 -18.20 -6.37 17.73
CA ASP A 694 -17.29 -5.29 17.34
C ASP A 694 -15.87 -5.85 17.23
N SER A 695 -15.00 -5.21 16.46
CA SER A 695 -13.62 -5.69 16.23
C SER A 695 -12.58 -4.62 16.52
N SER A 696 -11.36 -5.06 16.81
CA SER A 696 -10.22 -4.17 17.06
C SER A 696 -8.94 -4.78 16.51
N VAL A 697 -8.11 -3.95 15.90
CA VAL A 697 -6.83 -4.38 15.31
C VAL A 697 -5.80 -4.53 16.42
N VAL A 698 -5.04 -5.62 16.36
CA VAL A 698 -3.93 -5.92 17.27
C VAL A 698 -2.65 -6.08 16.47
N THR A 699 -1.63 -5.28 16.76
CA THR A 699 -0.32 -5.35 16.12
C THR A 699 0.72 -5.92 17.09
N ILE A 700 1.27 -7.08 16.78
CA ILE A 700 2.29 -7.76 17.57
C ILE A 700 3.62 -7.67 16.84
N ALA A 701 4.54 -6.90 17.38
CA ALA A 701 5.90 -6.82 16.86
C ALA A 701 6.75 -7.94 17.46
N ALA A 702 7.73 -8.46 16.71
CA ALA A 702 8.75 -9.34 17.27
C ALA A 702 9.60 -8.57 18.29
N GLU A 703 10.18 -9.27 19.26
CA GLU A 703 11.23 -8.66 20.10
C GLU A 703 12.45 -8.36 19.21
N ASN A 704 12.92 -7.11 19.22
CA ASN A 704 14.17 -6.74 18.55
C ASN A 704 15.37 -7.40 19.28
N LEU A 705 16.16 -8.20 18.57
CA LEU A 705 17.36 -8.85 19.07
C LEU A 705 18.59 -7.99 18.76
N ALA A 706 19.23 -7.48 19.80
CA ALA A 706 20.45 -6.70 19.62
C ALA A 706 21.52 -7.46 18.81
N PRO A 707 22.34 -6.77 17.98
CA PRO A 707 23.25 -7.43 17.06
C PRO A 707 24.28 -8.29 17.78
N VAL A 708 24.67 -9.42 17.17
CA VAL A 708 25.78 -10.23 17.64
C VAL A 708 27.07 -9.64 17.09
N VAL A 709 27.80 -8.91 17.94
CA VAL A 709 28.99 -8.17 17.52
C VAL A 709 30.26 -8.99 17.63
N ASN A 710 30.96 -9.12 16.50
CA ASN A 710 32.30 -9.69 16.44
C ASN A 710 33.35 -8.58 16.28
N ILE A 711 34.11 -8.32 17.34
CA ILE A 711 35.17 -7.28 17.36
C ILE A 711 36.51 -7.76 16.81
N ASN A 712 36.67 -9.05 16.48
CA ASN A 712 37.88 -9.64 15.89
C ASN A 712 39.23 -9.30 16.57
N GLY A 713 39.21 -9.06 17.89
CA GLY A 713 40.42 -8.88 18.70
C GLY A 713 40.73 -10.12 19.55
N PRO A 714 41.79 -10.10 20.39
CA PRO A 714 42.66 -8.94 20.67
C PRO A 714 43.57 -8.56 19.50
N TYR A 715 44.05 -7.32 19.53
CA TYR A 715 44.93 -6.75 18.52
C TYR A 715 46.33 -6.51 19.11
N SER A 716 47.35 -6.53 18.25
CA SER A 716 48.72 -6.19 18.64
C SER A 716 49.37 -5.31 17.58
N GLY A 717 50.29 -4.45 18.00
CA GLY A 717 51.02 -3.55 17.11
C GLY A 717 52.30 -3.00 17.73
N ILE A 718 52.99 -2.19 16.96
CA ILE A 718 54.19 -1.46 17.41
C ILE A 718 53.85 0.03 17.38
N GLU A 719 54.31 0.77 18.37
CA GLU A 719 54.19 2.22 18.45
C GLU A 719 54.57 2.89 17.11
N GLY A 720 53.66 3.70 16.57
CA GLY A 720 53.82 4.42 15.30
C GLY A 720 53.39 3.65 14.04
N SER A 721 53.00 2.37 14.14
CA SER A 721 52.48 1.57 13.02
C SER A 721 50.95 1.53 12.98
N SER A 722 50.38 1.31 11.79
CA SER A 722 48.93 1.14 11.60
C SER A 722 48.48 -0.27 12.01
N VAL A 723 47.43 -0.34 12.82
CA VAL A 723 46.71 -1.56 13.19
C VAL A 723 45.38 -1.59 12.43
N ALA A 724 45.01 -2.73 11.85
CA ALA A 724 43.75 -2.91 11.14
C ALA A 724 42.72 -3.60 12.05
N PHE A 725 41.53 -3.02 12.13
CA PHE A 725 40.41 -3.49 12.94
C PHE A 725 39.31 -4.03 12.03
N SER A 726 38.57 -5.02 12.50
CA SER A 726 37.56 -5.71 11.72
C SER A 726 36.28 -5.95 12.53
N SER A 727 35.13 -5.71 11.90
CA SER A 727 33.82 -6.13 12.41
C SER A 727 33.23 -7.32 11.63
N THR A 728 34.04 -7.99 10.81
CA THR A 728 33.60 -9.14 10.00
C THR A 728 32.96 -10.21 10.88
N GLY A 729 31.84 -10.77 10.41
CA GLY A 729 31.05 -11.74 11.16
C GLY A 729 30.09 -11.12 12.20
N THR A 730 30.03 -9.80 12.30
CA THR A 730 28.92 -9.13 12.99
C THR A 730 27.64 -9.34 12.18
N ILE A 731 26.61 -9.82 12.84
CA ILE A 731 25.30 -10.08 12.24
C ILE A 731 24.20 -9.49 13.11
N ASP A 732 23.09 -9.19 12.45
CA ASP A 732 21.81 -8.94 13.05
C ASP A 732 20.89 -10.09 12.58
N ASN A 733 20.21 -10.73 13.53
CA ASN A 733 19.49 -11.99 13.28
C ASN A 733 18.02 -11.78 12.90
N ASP A 734 17.47 -10.61 13.20
CA ASP A 734 16.10 -10.22 12.94
C ASP A 734 15.99 -8.92 12.12
N GLY A 735 17.12 -8.24 11.88
CA GLY A 735 17.15 -7.05 11.05
C GLY A 735 18.42 -6.86 10.21
N THR A 736 18.82 -5.60 10.10
CA THR A 736 19.99 -5.10 9.39
C THR A 736 20.76 -4.11 10.26
N ILE A 737 22.09 -4.10 10.13
CA ILE A 737 22.95 -3.19 10.88
C ILE A 737 22.84 -1.76 10.33
N ASP A 738 22.48 -0.81 11.18
CA ASP A 738 22.40 0.61 10.84
C ASP A 738 23.75 1.33 11.01
N SER A 739 24.47 1.08 12.11
CA SER A 739 25.70 1.83 12.41
C SER A 739 26.76 1.09 13.22
N TYR A 740 28.03 1.51 13.02
CA TYR A 740 29.21 1.06 13.76
C TYR A 740 29.84 2.24 14.50
N ASN A 741 30.34 2.00 15.72
CA ASN A 741 31.08 2.99 16.49
C ASN A 741 32.24 2.34 17.28
N TRP A 742 33.46 2.59 16.80
CA TRP A 742 34.71 2.17 17.43
C TRP A 742 35.24 3.24 18.37
N SER A 743 35.74 2.84 19.54
CA SER A 743 36.62 3.64 20.39
C SER A 743 37.92 2.89 20.61
N PHE A 744 39.05 3.52 20.32
CA PHE A 744 40.37 2.87 20.35
C PHE A 744 41.06 2.98 21.72
N GLY A 745 40.42 3.56 22.74
CA GLY A 745 40.97 3.65 24.09
C GLY A 745 42.00 4.77 24.32
N ASP A 746 42.48 5.44 23.27
CA ASP A 746 43.38 6.61 23.33
C ASP A 746 42.66 7.96 23.15
N GLY A 747 41.32 7.93 23.12
CA GLY A 747 40.45 9.07 22.89
C GLY A 747 40.01 9.27 21.43
N SER A 748 40.50 8.46 20.49
CA SER A 748 40.05 8.46 19.09
C SER A 748 38.90 7.46 18.85
N THR A 749 38.14 7.69 17.77
CA THR A 749 36.95 6.91 17.40
C THR A 749 36.81 6.74 15.88
N SER A 750 35.98 5.81 15.43
CA SER A 750 35.63 5.62 14.01
C SER A 750 34.22 5.07 13.82
N THR A 751 33.57 5.41 12.71
CA THR A 751 32.25 4.87 12.33
C THR A 751 32.27 3.92 11.14
N SER A 752 33.46 3.63 10.59
CA SER A 752 33.61 2.63 9.53
C SER A 752 33.52 1.22 10.13
N ALA A 753 32.92 0.27 9.40
CA ALA A 753 32.80 -1.13 9.85
C ALA A 753 34.17 -1.75 10.20
N SER A 754 35.14 -1.66 9.29
CA SER A 754 36.51 -2.16 9.48
C SER A 754 37.56 -1.04 9.29
N PRO A 755 37.88 -0.27 10.35
CA PRO A 755 38.80 0.87 10.26
C PRO A 755 40.27 0.47 10.46
N THR A 756 41.18 1.40 10.22
CA THR A 756 42.59 1.32 10.65
C THR A 756 42.91 2.44 11.65
N HIS A 757 43.81 2.19 12.60
CA HIS A 757 44.24 3.18 13.60
C HIS A 757 45.73 3.07 13.93
N VAL A 758 46.37 4.19 14.31
CA VAL A 758 47.81 4.26 14.65
C VAL A 758 47.96 4.75 16.09
N TYR A 759 48.57 3.95 16.94
CA TYR A 759 48.88 4.33 18.32
C TYR A 759 50.25 5.00 18.42
N GLN A 760 50.29 6.18 19.03
CA GLN A 760 51.50 7.00 19.11
C GLN A 760 52.41 6.66 20.29
N ASN A 761 51.93 5.89 21.27
CA ASN A 761 52.71 5.43 22.41
C ASN A 761 52.49 3.93 22.63
N ALA A 762 53.53 3.22 23.07
CA ALA A 762 53.41 1.86 23.56
C ALA A 762 52.58 1.80 24.85
N ASP A 763 51.47 1.05 24.83
CA ASP A 763 50.58 0.78 25.96
C ASP A 763 49.58 -0.33 25.59
N ASP A 764 48.79 -0.78 26.56
CA ASP A 764 47.61 -1.62 26.33
C ASP A 764 46.35 -0.74 26.29
N TYR A 765 45.72 -0.63 25.12
CA TYR A 765 44.51 0.17 24.92
C TYR A 765 43.25 -0.69 24.97
N ALA A 766 42.25 -0.25 25.72
CA ALA A 766 40.92 -0.87 25.72
C ALA A 766 40.12 -0.39 24.50
N VAL A 767 39.91 -1.28 23.53
CA VAL A 767 39.16 -1.00 22.31
C VAL A 767 37.73 -1.47 22.47
N SER A 768 36.75 -0.64 22.11
CA SER A 768 35.33 -1.01 22.12
C SER A 768 34.70 -0.81 20.75
N LEU A 769 33.84 -1.74 20.35
CA LEU A 769 32.96 -1.61 19.20
C LEU A 769 31.50 -1.66 19.68
N THR A 770 30.73 -0.63 19.35
CA THR A 770 29.27 -0.61 19.49
C THR A 770 28.64 -0.70 18.12
N VAL A 771 27.69 -1.62 17.94
CA VAL A 771 26.92 -1.77 16.70
C VAL A 771 25.45 -1.60 17.05
N THR A 772 24.71 -0.89 16.20
CA THR A 772 23.28 -0.62 16.35
C THR A 772 22.53 -1.13 15.12
N ASP A 773 21.41 -1.82 15.30
CA ASP A 773 20.50 -2.26 14.23
C ASP A 773 19.52 -1.17 13.77
N ASN A 774 18.73 -1.48 12.73
CA ASN A 774 17.69 -0.60 12.19
C ASN A 774 16.52 -0.34 13.15
N ASP A 775 16.37 -1.13 14.20
CA ASP A 775 15.29 -1.02 15.18
C ASP A 775 15.80 -0.46 16.53
N GLY A 776 17.04 0.03 16.55
CA GLY A 776 17.65 0.81 17.62
C GLY A 776 18.27 0.02 18.78
N ALA A 777 18.30 -1.32 18.73
CA ALA A 777 19.03 -2.10 19.73
C ALA A 777 20.53 -2.10 19.41
N SER A 778 21.36 -2.22 20.46
CA SER A 778 22.81 -2.11 20.31
C SER A 778 23.56 -3.03 21.26
N THR A 779 24.69 -3.52 20.77
CA THR A 779 25.63 -4.34 21.54
C THR A 779 27.00 -3.68 21.52
N THR A 780 27.61 -3.53 22.70
CA THR A 780 28.99 -3.08 22.85
C THR A 780 29.86 -4.24 23.32
N VAL A 781 30.93 -4.52 22.58
CA VAL A 781 31.97 -5.47 22.94
C VAL A 781 33.30 -4.76 23.10
N THR A 782 34.16 -5.27 23.98
CA THR A 782 35.47 -4.70 24.25
C THR A 782 36.57 -5.74 24.08
N THR A 783 37.71 -5.31 23.57
CA THR A 783 38.94 -6.10 23.45
C THR A 783 40.16 -5.22 23.76
N THR A 784 41.36 -5.79 23.70
CA THR A 784 42.62 -5.06 23.96
C THR A 784 43.42 -4.90 22.68
N ALA A 785 44.08 -3.75 22.52
CA ALA A 785 45.14 -3.54 21.55
C ALA A 785 46.47 -3.33 22.30
N SER A 786 47.37 -4.32 22.24
CA SER A 786 48.68 -4.29 22.91
C SER A 786 49.74 -3.71 21.99
N ILE A 787 50.26 -2.52 22.33
CA ILE A 787 51.21 -1.78 21.51
C ILE A 787 52.59 -1.81 22.15
N ALA A 788 53.52 -2.50 21.49
CA ALA A 788 54.90 -2.63 21.96
C ALA A 788 55.76 -1.41 21.58
N PRO A 789 56.78 -1.05 22.39
CA PRO A 789 57.73 -0.01 22.04
C PRO A 789 58.70 -0.48 20.95
N VAL A 790 59.26 0.46 20.18
CA VAL A 790 60.35 0.17 19.25
C VAL A 790 61.67 -0.04 20.03
N ILE A 791 62.21 -1.26 20.07
CA ILE A 791 63.50 -1.58 20.73
C ILE A 791 64.61 -1.76 19.69
N ASN A 792 65.75 -1.09 19.87
CA ASN A 792 66.81 -0.99 18.85
C ASN A 792 68.25 -1.23 19.36
N ASP A 793 68.47 -2.02 20.42
CA ASP A 793 69.81 -2.23 21.03
C ASP A 793 70.19 -3.72 21.10
N TYR A 794 70.64 -4.28 19.97
CA TYR A 794 71.10 -5.67 19.84
C TYR A 794 72.58 -5.82 20.17
N CYS A 795 72.99 -7.01 20.63
CA CYS A 795 74.38 -7.31 20.95
C CYS A 795 75.34 -7.12 19.75
N THR A 796 76.55 -6.61 20.01
CA THR A 796 77.57 -6.37 18.97
C THR A 796 78.16 -7.68 18.42
N VAL A 797 78.38 -7.75 17.11
CA VAL A 797 79.03 -8.85 16.41
C VAL A 797 80.08 -8.30 15.43
N THR A 798 81.20 -9.00 15.26
CA THR A 798 82.26 -8.62 14.32
C THR A 798 82.81 -9.82 13.58
N GLY A 799 82.87 -9.76 12.25
CA GLY A 799 83.54 -10.73 11.39
C GLY A 799 84.75 -10.16 10.66
N ASN A 800 85.67 -11.03 10.27
CA ASN A 800 86.75 -10.74 9.33
C ASN A 800 86.37 -11.33 7.98
N THR A 801 86.06 -10.49 7.00
CA THR A 801 85.65 -10.98 5.68
C THR A 801 86.81 -11.26 4.73
N GLY A 802 88.07 -11.17 5.16
CA GLY A 802 89.27 -11.22 4.30
C GLY A 802 89.24 -12.19 3.12
N TYR A 803 88.70 -13.41 3.27
CA TYR A 803 88.62 -14.41 2.20
C TYR A 803 87.20 -14.96 1.94
N GLU A 804 86.27 -14.72 2.85
CA GLU A 804 84.90 -15.23 2.84
C GLU A 804 83.90 -14.18 3.37
N TRP A 805 82.70 -14.12 2.80
CA TRP A 805 81.63 -13.19 3.19
C TRP A 805 80.25 -13.74 2.79
N ILE A 806 79.17 -13.19 3.29
CA ILE A 806 77.79 -13.53 2.88
C ILE A 806 77.53 -12.77 1.58
N ALA A 807 77.35 -13.48 0.47
CA ALA A 807 77.12 -12.85 -0.83
C ALA A 807 75.63 -12.63 -1.12
N ASN A 808 74.76 -13.50 -0.60
CA ASN A 808 73.32 -13.35 -0.74
C ASN A 808 72.55 -14.12 0.35
N VAL A 809 71.49 -13.52 0.86
CA VAL A 809 70.45 -14.15 1.68
C VAL A 809 69.12 -14.07 0.92
N SER A 810 68.45 -15.20 0.76
CA SER A 810 67.12 -15.28 0.14
C SER A 810 66.16 -16.01 1.07
N ALA A 811 65.08 -15.35 1.50
CA ALA A 811 64.00 -15.97 2.26
C ALA A 811 62.68 -15.22 2.02
N GLY A 812 61.54 -15.91 2.12
CA GLY A 812 60.24 -15.26 1.93
C GLY A 812 60.02 -14.68 0.53
N GLY A 813 60.74 -15.17 -0.48
CA GLY A 813 60.72 -14.62 -1.85
C GLY A 813 61.47 -13.29 -2.01
N VAL A 814 62.23 -12.85 -1.00
CA VAL A 814 63.08 -11.65 -1.05
C VAL A 814 64.54 -12.05 -1.14
N ASP A 815 65.23 -11.56 -2.17
CA ASP A 815 66.67 -11.73 -2.39
C ASP A 815 67.44 -10.47 -1.97
N ASN A 816 68.41 -10.59 -1.06
CA ASN A 816 69.33 -9.51 -0.73
C ASN A 816 70.78 -9.92 -1.01
N ALA A 817 71.40 -9.26 -2.00
CA ALA A 817 72.81 -9.44 -2.32
C ALA A 817 73.67 -8.45 -1.52
N SER A 818 74.72 -8.96 -0.89
CA SER A 818 75.50 -8.21 0.09
C SER A 818 76.94 -7.97 -0.34
N ALA A 819 77.50 -6.87 0.17
CA ALA A 819 78.91 -6.55 0.03
C ALA A 819 79.76 -7.30 1.06
N LYS A 820 81.08 -7.21 0.93
CA LYS A 820 82.03 -7.91 1.78
C LYS A 820 82.32 -7.10 3.05
N GLU A 821 81.51 -7.28 4.10
CA GLU A 821 81.58 -6.42 5.29
C GLU A 821 81.62 -7.24 6.59
N GLY A 822 82.27 -6.76 7.66
CA GLY A 822 82.39 -7.56 8.90
C GLY A 822 81.04 -7.79 9.61
N TYR A 823 80.11 -6.85 9.40
CA TYR A 823 78.73 -6.85 9.87
C TYR A 823 77.90 -5.98 8.91
N GLY A 824 76.81 -6.52 8.38
CA GLY A 824 75.83 -5.81 7.56
C GLY A 824 74.52 -5.58 8.32
N ASP A 825 74.04 -4.34 8.35
CA ASP A 825 72.71 -4.01 8.88
C ASP A 825 71.73 -3.78 7.72
N PHE A 826 70.91 -4.79 7.44
CA PHE A 826 69.87 -4.79 6.41
C PHE A 826 68.47 -4.79 7.04
N THR A 827 68.30 -4.17 8.20
CA THR A 827 66.99 -4.04 8.86
C THR A 827 65.99 -3.17 8.08
N ASN A 828 66.42 -2.51 7.01
CA ASN A 828 65.55 -1.89 6.03
C ASN A 828 64.98 -2.89 4.99
N VAL A 829 65.51 -4.11 4.93
CA VAL A 829 64.99 -5.22 4.12
C VAL A 829 64.12 -6.09 5.01
N THR A 830 62.85 -6.23 4.64
CA THR A 830 61.87 -7.05 5.36
C THR A 830 61.64 -8.36 4.61
N LEU A 831 61.90 -9.48 5.28
CA LEU A 831 61.66 -10.83 4.75
C LEU A 831 60.30 -11.32 5.27
N PRO A 832 59.29 -11.54 4.40
CA PRO A 832 57.99 -12.04 4.83
C PRO A 832 58.05 -13.56 5.01
N LEU A 833 57.86 -14.04 6.23
CA LEU A 833 57.81 -15.47 6.55
C LEU A 833 56.39 -15.85 6.98
N ASN A 834 56.05 -17.13 6.83
CA ASN A 834 54.79 -17.71 7.33
C ASN A 834 55.07 -18.61 8.54
N THR A 835 54.05 -18.98 9.30
CA THR A 835 54.16 -20.08 10.27
C THR A 835 54.52 -21.40 9.57
N GLY A 836 55.21 -22.30 10.26
CA GLY A 836 55.72 -23.55 9.69
C GLY A 836 56.99 -23.38 8.86
N ASP A 837 57.11 -24.14 7.78
CA ASP A 837 58.35 -24.27 6.99
C ASP A 837 58.56 -23.12 6.01
N ASN A 838 59.69 -22.42 6.12
CA ASN A 838 60.11 -21.38 5.19
C ASN A 838 61.49 -21.71 4.60
N ALA A 839 61.58 -21.81 3.27
CA ALA A 839 62.85 -22.00 2.59
C ALA A 839 63.76 -20.77 2.76
N ILE A 840 65.03 -21.02 3.05
CA ILE A 840 66.10 -20.01 3.07
C ILE A 840 67.30 -20.48 2.24
N SER A 841 67.76 -19.64 1.32
CA SER A 841 68.96 -19.88 0.51
C SER A 841 70.07 -18.92 0.93
N LEU A 842 71.23 -19.47 1.29
CA LEU A 842 72.38 -18.73 1.82
C LEU A 842 73.58 -18.93 0.91
N THR A 843 74.15 -17.86 0.37
CA THR A 843 75.26 -17.94 -0.58
C THR A 843 76.54 -17.35 -0.01
N ALA A 844 77.59 -18.18 0.09
CA ALA A 844 78.92 -17.70 0.48
C ALA A 844 79.63 -17.05 -0.71
N GLY A 845 80.22 -15.87 -0.49
CA GLY A 845 81.26 -15.30 -1.33
C GLY A 845 82.62 -15.85 -0.90
N GLY A 846 83.34 -16.54 -1.79
CA GLY A 846 84.59 -17.23 -1.46
C GLY A 846 84.65 -18.64 -2.05
N ASN A 847 85.71 -19.40 -1.74
CA ASN A 847 85.93 -20.77 -2.26
C ASN A 847 86.07 -21.85 -1.17
N TYR A 848 85.87 -21.47 0.09
CA TYR A 848 85.92 -22.35 1.25
C TYR A 848 84.55 -22.92 1.58
N THR A 849 84.54 -23.92 2.46
CA THR A 849 83.30 -24.48 2.99
C THR A 849 82.92 -23.66 4.21
N GLU A 850 81.78 -22.99 4.14
CA GLU A 850 81.29 -22.14 5.21
C GLU A 850 80.23 -22.84 6.04
N HIS A 851 80.13 -22.43 7.31
CA HIS A 851 79.13 -22.91 8.24
C HIS A 851 78.18 -21.78 8.63
N TRP A 852 76.89 -22.10 8.63
CA TRP A 852 75.82 -21.11 8.77
C TRP A 852 75.01 -21.35 10.04
N ALA A 853 74.51 -20.25 10.60
CA ALA A 853 73.51 -20.28 11.65
C ALA A 853 72.62 -19.04 11.58
N VAL A 854 71.34 -19.20 11.95
CA VAL A 854 70.33 -18.14 11.89
C VAL A 854 69.60 -18.07 13.22
N TRP A 855 69.47 -16.86 13.77
CA TRP A 855 68.67 -16.55 14.95
C TRP A 855 67.52 -15.62 14.58
N LEU A 856 66.39 -15.77 15.27
CA LEU A 856 65.24 -14.88 15.17
C LEU A 856 64.85 -14.46 16.59
N ASP A 857 64.81 -13.17 16.89
CA ASP A 857 64.43 -12.66 18.23
C ASP A 857 62.92 -12.85 18.42
N THR A 858 62.54 -14.04 18.85
CA THR A 858 61.14 -14.49 18.94
C THR A 858 60.35 -13.79 20.04
N ASN A 859 61.04 -13.26 21.05
CA ASN A 859 60.42 -12.56 22.17
C ASN A 859 60.56 -11.03 22.07
N SER A 860 61.21 -10.52 21.02
CA SER A 860 61.44 -9.10 20.73
C SER A 860 62.10 -8.33 21.88
N ASN A 861 62.91 -9.01 22.68
CA ASN A 861 63.55 -8.40 23.84
C ASN A 861 64.88 -7.69 23.49
N GLY A 862 65.31 -7.72 22.23
CA GLY A 862 66.55 -7.12 21.75
C GLY A 862 67.78 -8.00 21.98
N SER A 863 67.60 -9.29 22.31
CA SER A 863 68.67 -10.25 22.58
C SER A 863 68.44 -11.53 21.78
N PHE A 864 69.51 -12.08 21.21
CA PHE A 864 69.45 -13.38 20.54
C PHE A 864 69.89 -14.49 21.49
N GLU A 865 68.93 -15.21 22.03
CA GLU A 865 69.12 -16.29 23.00
C GLU A 865 69.43 -17.61 22.30
N SER A 866 69.99 -18.60 23.02
CA SER A 866 70.27 -19.91 22.41
C SER A 866 69.00 -20.67 22.02
N SER A 867 67.87 -20.41 22.69
CA SER A 867 66.54 -20.95 22.35
C SER A 867 65.99 -20.45 21.02
N GLU A 868 66.55 -19.37 20.51
CA GLU A 868 66.06 -18.62 19.34
C GLU A 868 66.83 -18.95 18.05
N GLN A 869 67.73 -19.92 18.13
CA GLN A 869 68.47 -20.40 16.98
C GLN A 869 67.57 -21.29 16.10
N LEU A 870 67.16 -20.77 14.95
CA LEU A 870 66.33 -21.49 13.98
C LEU A 870 67.14 -22.44 13.10
N VAL A 871 68.37 -22.05 12.75
CA VAL A 871 69.25 -22.85 11.89
C VAL A 871 70.60 -23.04 12.54
N SER A 872 71.07 -24.29 12.55
CA SER A 872 72.42 -24.65 12.91
C SER A 872 72.89 -25.86 12.08
N GLY A 873 74.20 -25.97 11.85
CA GLY A 873 74.79 -27.17 11.25
C GLY A 873 74.73 -27.28 9.72
N ILE A 874 74.20 -26.26 9.02
CA ILE A 874 74.29 -26.19 7.56
C ILE A 874 75.71 -25.77 7.16
N SER A 875 76.32 -26.50 6.22
CA SER A 875 77.62 -26.14 5.67
C SER A 875 77.78 -26.55 4.22
N GLY A 876 78.53 -25.78 3.44
CA GLY A 876 78.72 -26.04 2.02
C GLY A 876 79.62 -25.02 1.33
N LYS A 877 79.89 -25.27 0.05
CA LYS A 877 80.60 -24.33 -0.83
C LYS A 877 79.59 -23.65 -1.75
N GLY A 878 79.62 -22.32 -1.83
CA GLY A 878 78.64 -21.56 -2.62
C GLY A 878 77.29 -21.47 -1.92
N THR A 879 76.20 -21.67 -2.67
CA THR A 879 74.83 -21.62 -2.15
C THR A 879 74.46 -22.89 -1.40
N VAL A 880 73.87 -22.74 -0.22
CA VAL A 880 73.28 -23.80 0.58
C VAL A 880 71.81 -23.49 0.86
N GLU A 881 70.99 -24.53 0.90
CA GLU A 881 69.56 -24.41 1.21
C GLU A 881 69.32 -24.85 2.66
N GLY A 882 68.46 -24.10 3.35
CA GLY A 882 67.99 -24.36 4.70
C GLY A 882 66.49 -24.16 4.82
N ASN A 883 65.98 -24.42 6.01
CA ASN A 883 64.57 -24.24 6.34
C ASN A 883 64.46 -23.52 7.68
N LEU A 884 63.69 -22.44 7.74
CA LEU A 884 63.30 -21.74 8.97
C LEU A 884 61.93 -22.27 9.38
N VAL A 885 61.87 -22.98 10.52
CA VAL A 885 60.60 -23.44 11.09
C VAL A 885 60.10 -22.38 12.07
N ILE A 886 58.98 -21.74 11.75
CA ILE A 886 58.41 -20.64 12.54
C ILE A 886 57.22 -21.14 13.36
N ASP A 887 57.26 -20.91 14.67
CA ASP A 887 56.21 -21.28 15.61
C ASP A 887 54.93 -20.45 15.38
N ASN A 888 53.76 -21.07 15.50
CA ASN A 888 52.47 -20.40 15.28
C ASN A 888 52.18 -19.30 16.31
N THR A 889 52.81 -19.36 17.49
CA THR A 889 52.70 -18.31 18.52
C THR A 889 53.33 -16.98 18.09
N LEU A 890 54.06 -16.94 16.98
CA LEU A 890 54.76 -15.76 16.48
C LEU A 890 54.01 -15.02 15.35
N VAL A 891 52.77 -15.41 15.01
CA VAL A 891 51.94 -14.72 14.00
C VAL A 891 51.76 -13.25 14.36
N GLY A 892 51.90 -12.37 13.36
CA GLY A 892 51.81 -10.92 13.51
C GLY A 892 53.08 -10.27 14.05
N LEU A 893 54.07 -11.06 14.49
CA LEU A 893 55.32 -10.53 15.00
C LEU A 893 56.15 -9.92 13.88
N THR A 894 56.65 -8.71 14.14
CA THR A 894 57.67 -8.05 13.32
C THR A 894 58.93 -7.91 14.16
N THR A 895 59.98 -8.68 13.86
CA THR A 895 61.18 -8.79 14.69
C THR A 895 62.47 -8.89 13.84
N ARG A 896 63.63 -8.93 14.50
CA ARG A 896 64.94 -9.03 13.85
C ARG A 896 65.39 -10.47 13.70
N MET A 897 65.98 -10.78 12.55
CA MET A 897 66.68 -12.02 12.28
C MET A 897 68.16 -11.73 12.04
N ARG A 898 69.05 -12.57 12.58
CA ARG A 898 70.50 -12.50 12.36
C ARG A 898 71.00 -13.75 11.67
N VAL A 899 71.66 -13.55 10.53
CA VAL A 899 72.33 -14.60 9.74
C VAL A 899 73.82 -14.52 9.97
N LEU A 900 74.43 -15.63 10.40
CA LEU A 900 75.85 -15.73 10.66
C LEU A 900 76.52 -16.76 9.76
N MET A 901 77.71 -16.42 9.28
CA MET A 901 78.57 -17.29 8.48
C MET A 901 79.98 -17.25 9.05
N LYS A 902 80.63 -18.42 9.19
CA LYS A 902 82.07 -18.47 9.49
C LYS A 902 82.79 -19.71 8.96
N TYR A 903 84.11 -19.55 8.82
CA TYR A 903 85.04 -20.62 8.46
C TYR A 903 85.38 -21.52 9.66
N SER A 904 85.65 -22.80 9.38
CA SER A 904 86.19 -23.79 10.34
C SER A 904 85.26 -24.25 11.49
N GLY A 905 83.95 -23.95 11.42
CA GLY A 905 82.94 -24.57 12.28
C GLY A 905 81.67 -23.73 12.44
N ALA A 906 80.60 -24.30 13.00
CA ALA A 906 79.33 -23.59 13.18
C ALA A 906 79.47 -22.40 14.16
N PRO A 907 78.83 -21.24 13.87
CA PRO A 907 78.64 -20.19 14.87
C PRO A 907 77.88 -20.72 16.09
N THR A 908 78.38 -20.45 17.29
CA THR A 908 77.80 -20.95 18.56
C THR A 908 77.16 -19.84 19.41
N SER A 909 77.22 -18.59 18.93
CA SER A 909 76.68 -17.40 19.59
C SER A 909 76.31 -16.39 18.52
N ALA A 910 75.16 -15.72 18.69
CA ALA A 910 74.70 -14.62 17.86
C ALA A 910 75.52 -13.32 18.06
N CYS A 911 76.35 -13.27 19.11
CA CYS A 911 77.09 -12.10 19.56
C CYS A 911 78.61 -12.36 19.65
N GLY A 912 79.43 -11.32 19.51
CA GLY A 912 80.89 -11.36 19.69
C GLY A 912 81.69 -11.49 18.39
N SER A 913 82.94 -11.92 18.48
CA SER A 913 83.83 -12.06 17.32
C SER A 913 83.66 -13.41 16.64
N LEU A 914 83.33 -13.42 15.35
CA LEU A 914 83.17 -14.64 14.55
C LEU A 914 84.49 -15.24 14.06
N GLY A 915 85.56 -14.43 14.02
CA GLY A 915 86.79 -14.79 13.32
C GLY A 915 86.62 -14.52 11.82
N ASP A 916 87.08 -15.45 10.98
CA ASP A 916 86.91 -15.38 9.52
C ASP A 916 85.45 -15.72 9.15
N GLY A 917 84.66 -14.71 8.76
CA GLY A 917 83.21 -14.80 8.63
C GLY A 917 82.51 -13.43 8.63
N GLU A 918 81.17 -13.43 8.56
CA GLU A 918 80.31 -12.24 8.52
C GLU A 918 78.97 -12.49 9.24
N ALA A 919 78.35 -11.39 9.67
CA ALA A 919 77.02 -11.34 10.26
C ALA A 919 76.15 -10.36 9.49
N GLU A 920 74.88 -10.69 9.29
CA GLU A 920 73.89 -9.80 8.69
C GLU A 920 72.59 -9.80 9.48
N ASP A 921 72.00 -8.62 9.68
CA ASP A 921 70.71 -8.45 10.36
C ASP A 921 69.61 -8.03 9.37
N TYR A 922 68.43 -8.62 9.49
CA TYR A 922 67.24 -8.37 8.66
C TYR A 922 66.00 -8.13 9.52
N MET A 923 65.02 -7.41 8.98
CA MET A 923 63.67 -7.41 9.57
C MET A 923 62.86 -8.58 9.00
N VAL A 924 62.02 -9.17 9.84
CA VAL A 924 61.12 -10.27 9.49
C VAL A 924 59.72 -9.91 9.93
N THR A 925 58.73 -10.14 9.06
CA THR A 925 57.30 -10.11 9.40
C THR A 925 56.76 -11.52 9.30
N ILE A 926 56.04 -11.98 10.32
CA ILE A 926 55.46 -13.33 10.36
C ILE A 926 53.96 -13.24 10.11
N ALA A 927 53.50 -13.83 9.02
CA ALA A 927 52.10 -14.03 8.74
C ALA A 927 51.67 -15.45 9.14
N ASP A 928 50.38 -15.64 9.36
CA ASP A 928 49.81 -16.98 9.44
C ASP A 928 49.94 -17.65 8.05
N ALA A 929 50.33 -18.92 8.01
CA ALA A 929 50.22 -19.74 6.80
C ALA A 929 48.75 -19.93 6.36
N GLY A 930 47.82 -19.57 7.26
CA GLY A 930 46.38 -19.49 7.06
C GLY A 930 45.72 -20.75 7.61
N ASN A 931 45.02 -20.64 8.74
CA ASN A 931 44.09 -21.67 9.17
C ASN A 931 42.99 -21.86 8.10
N VAL A 932 42.87 -23.06 7.55
CA VAL A 932 41.82 -23.43 6.60
C VAL A 932 40.65 -23.98 7.39
N ALA A 933 39.61 -23.14 7.54
CA ALA A 933 38.40 -23.51 8.26
C ALA A 933 37.94 -24.95 7.92
N PRO A 934 37.52 -25.74 8.92
CA PRO A 934 37.10 -27.11 8.71
C PRO A 934 35.93 -27.12 7.74
N VAL A 935 35.70 -28.18 6.99
CA VAL A 935 34.51 -28.35 6.16
C VAL A 935 33.48 -29.14 6.96
N ALA A 936 32.36 -28.51 7.28
CA ALA A 936 31.19 -29.20 7.83
C ALA A 936 30.51 -30.05 6.76
N ASP A 937 29.95 -31.18 7.18
CA ASP A 937 29.08 -32.04 6.38
C ASP A 937 27.95 -32.55 7.30
N ALA A 938 26.75 -31.99 7.12
CA ALA A 938 25.55 -32.30 7.87
C ALA A 938 24.85 -33.59 7.38
N ASN A 939 25.38 -34.19 6.31
CA ASN A 939 24.93 -35.43 5.69
C ASN A 939 23.43 -35.45 5.33
N GLY A 940 23.13 -35.12 4.07
CA GLY A 940 21.91 -35.50 3.33
C GLY A 940 20.57 -34.98 3.86
N ASP A 941 19.57 -34.88 2.99
CA ASP A 941 18.20 -34.52 3.40
C ASP A 941 17.48 -35.71 4.06
N TYR A 942 16.68 -35.42 5.08
CA TYR A 942 15.92 -36.40 5.86
C TYR A 942 14.42 -36.23 5.59
N GLU A 943 13.73 -37.33 5.30
CA GLU A 943 12.26 -37.36 5.24
C GLU A 943 11.74 -38.43 6.20
N VAL A 944 11.00 -38.01 7.23
CA VAL A 944 10.64 -38.88 8.37
C VAL A 944 9.23 -38.53 8.87
N ASN A 945 8.44 -39.52 9.24
CA ASN A 945 7.10 -39.28 9.83
C ASN A 945 7.22 -38.58 11.19
N ILE A 946 6.25 -37.72 11.51
CA ILE A 946 6.13 -37.07 12.82
C ILE A 946 6.31 -38.06 13.99
N GLY A 947 7.13 -37.67 14.97
CA GLY A 947 7.39 -38.48 16.17
C GLY A 947 8.41 -39.61 15.99
N ASN A 948 8.95 -39.83 14.78
CA ASN A 948 10.04 -40.78 14.56
C ASN A 948 11.42 -40.14 14.78
N ILE A 949 12.36 -40.97 15.23
CA ILE A 949 13.73 -40.57 15.54
C ILE A 949 14.57 -40.39 14.27
N ILE A 950 15.28 -39.27 14.17
CA ILE A 950 16.29 -38.97 13.16
C ILE A 950 17.69 -39.10 13.78
N ASN A 951 18.62 -39.73 13.05
CA ASN A 951 20.02 -39.88 13.46
C ASN A 951 20.88 -38.97 12.59
N PHE A 952 21.28 -37.81 13.13
CA PHE A 952 22.14 -36.86 12.44
C PHE A 952 23.60 -37.30 12.54
N SER A 953 24.41 -36.99 11.51
CA SER A 953 25.81 -37.39 11.50
C SER A 953 26.72 -36.32 10.91
N SER A 954 27.83 -36.05 11.61
CA SER A 954 28.92 -35.18 11.16
C SER A 954 30.07 -35.94 10.49
N LEU A 955 29.88 -37.22 10.10
CA LEU A 955 30.97 -38.12 9.70
C LEU A 955 31.76 -37.63 8.48
N GLY A 956 31.15 -36.82 7.62
CA GLY A 956 31.81 -36.22 6.46
C GLY A 956 32.65 -34.98 6.78
N SER A 957 32.50 -34.41 7.98
CA SER A 957 33.17 -33.17 8.37
C SER A 957 34.67 -33.40 8.54
N LYS A 958 35.50 -32.51 7.98
CA LYS A 958 36.96 -32.66 7.95
C LYS A 958 37.67 -31.34 8.07
N ASP A 959 38.80 -31.37 8.73
CA ASP A 959 39.74 -30.27 8.79
C ASP A 959 41.03 -30.71 8.06
N ILE A 960 41.57 -29.85 7.20
CA ILE A 960 42.69 -30.21 6.30
C ILE A 960 44.06 -29.87 6.90
N ASP A 961 44.09 -28.93 7.83
CA ASP A 961 45.29 -28.45 8.52
C ASP A 961 45.18 -28.61 10.05
N GLY A 962 44.03 -29.00 10.58
CA GLY A 962 43.84 -29.27 12.01
C GLY A 962 42.93 -30.47 12.35
N THR A 963 42.26 -30.33 13.49
CA THR A 963 41.26 -31.26 14.04
C THR A 963 40.01 -30.50 14.48
N ILE A 964 38.83 -31.10 14.26
CA ILE A 964 37.57 -30.53 14.75
C ILE A 964 37.54 -30.58 16.28
N ALA A 965 37.45 -29.41 16.92
CA ALA A 965 37.38 -29.25 18.35
C ALA A 965 35.93 -29.31 18.87
N ASN A 966 34.98 -28.70 18.16
CA ASN A 966 33.59 -28.59 18.60
C ASN A 966 32.57 -28.86 17.48
N TYR A 967 31.38 -29.31 17.88
CA TYR A 967 30.20 -29.49 17.04
C TYR A 967 29.03 -28.73 17.66
N LEU A 968 28.22 -28.07 16.85
CA LEU A 968 26.94 -27.49 17.25
C LEU A 968 25.91 -27.78 16.15
N TRP A 969 24.88 -28.52 16.52
CA TRP A 969 23.69 -28.74 15.71
C TRP A 969 22.59 -27.80 16.16
N ASP A 970 21.97 -27.12 15.19
CA ASP A 970 20.69 -26.44 15.32
C ASP A 970 19.66 -27.21 14.48
N PHE A 971 18.57 -27.66 15.08
CA PHE A 971 17.57 -28.50 14.40
C PHE A 971 16.53 -27.68 13.62
N GLY A 972 16.55 -26.35 13.71
CA GLY A 972 15.63 -25.46 12.99
C GLY A 972 14.26 -25.30 13.63
N ASP A 973 14.06 -25.86 14.84
CA ASP A 973 12.85 -25.70 15.68
C ASP A 973 13.17 -25.08 17.06
N GLY A 974 14.37 -24.50 17.19
CA GLY A 974 14.87 -23.88 18.41
C GLY A 974 15.64 -24.84 19.34
N ALA A 975 15.66 -26.14 19.06
CA ALA A 975 16.49 -27.10 19.80
C ALA A 975 17.91 -27.19 19.25
N GLN A 976 18.89 -27.38 20.13
CA GLN A 976 20.32 -27.46 19.78
C GLN A 976 21.03 -28.65 20.45
N SER A 977 22.17 -29.08 19.89
CA SER A 977 23.01 -30.13 20.46
C SER A 977 24.51 -29.96 20.15
N ASN A 978 25.36 -30.17 21.15
CA ASN A 978 26.83 -30.17 20.99
C ASN A 978 27.44 -31.56 20.71
N SER A 979 26.61 -32.60 20.55
CA SER A 979 27.09 -33.94 20.19
C SER A 979 27.42 -33.99 18.70
N ALA A 980 28.52 -34.65 18.33
CA ALA A 980 28.92 -34.85 16.93
C ALA A 980 27.85 -35.58 16.09
N ASN A 981 27.18 -36.58 16.68
CA ASN A 981 26.14 -37.37 16.02
C ASN A 981 24.90 -37.45 16.93
N PRO A 982 24.05 -36.41 16.97
CA PRO A 982 22.89 -36.38 17.83
C PRO A 982 21.71 -37.16 17.24
N VAL A 983 20.77 -37.45 18.13
CA VAL A 983 19.51 -38.12 17.80
C VAL A 983 18.39 -37.17 18.20
N TYR A 984 17.47 -36.87 17.28
CA TYR A 984 16.42 -35.88 17.50
C TYR A 984 15.07 -36.31 16.92
N THR A 985 13.97 -35.73 17.40
CA THR A 985 12.60 -36.07 16.99
C THR A 985 11.77 -34.80 16.95
N TYR A 986 11.14 -34.53 15.80
CA TYR A 986 10.30 -33.37 15.60
C TYR A 986 8.85 -33.69 16.00
N THR A 987 8.21 -32.74 16.67
CA THR A 987 6.84 -32.87 17.22
C THR A 987 5.78 -32.20 16.37
N THR A 988 6.17 -31.45 15.34
CA THR A 988 5.26 -30.79 14.39
C THR A 988 5.63 -31.19 12.96
N PRO A 989 4.65 -31.37 12.04
CA PRO A 989 4.94 -31.59 10.63
C PRO A 989 5.41 -30.29 9.98
N GLY A 990 6.33 -30.40 9.03
CA GLY A 990 6.93 -29.22 8.38
C GLY A 990 8.28 -29.54 7.77
N VAL A 991 8.86 -28.55 7.10
CA VAL A 991 10.24 -28.62 6.59
C VAL A 991 11.12 -27.78 7.49
N TYR A 992 12.08 -28.42 8.14
CA TYR A 992 13.08 -27.78 9.00
C TYR A 992 14.43 -27.77 8.30
N THR A 993 15.28 -26.83 8.65
CA THR A 993 16.68 -26.81 8.20
C THR A 993 17.56 -27.14 9.40
N ALA A 994 18.16 -28.33 9.40
CA ALA A 994 19.11 -28.72 10.44
C ALA A 994 20.52 -28.28 10.02
N THR A 995 21.13 -27.39 10.79
CA THR A 995 22.45 -26.80 10.50
C THR A 995 23.49 -27.36 11.45
N LEU A 996 24.55 -27.96 10.89
CA LEU A 996 25.75 -28.35 11.61
C LEU A 996 26.81 -27.26 11.46
N THR A 997 27.29 -26.73 12.59
CA THR A 997 28.51 -25.93 12.68
C THR A 997 29.63 -26.79 13.27
N VAL A 998 30.78 -26.85 12.59
CA VAL A 998 32.00 -27.47 13.14
C VAL A 998 33.06 -26.39 13.33
N THR A 999 33.78 -26.44 14.44
CA THR A 999 34.87 -25.51 14.77
C THR A 999 36.15 -26.30 15.00
N ASP A 1000 37.25 -25.88 14.39
CA ASP A 1000 38.57 -26.52 14.55
C ASP A 1000 39.28 -26.12 15.87
N ASN A 1001 40.45 -26.71 16.10
CA ASN A 1001 41.31 -26.43 17.24
C ASN A 1001 41.93 -25.02 17.24
N ASP A 1002 41.86 -24.30 16.14
CA ASP A 1002 42.41 -22.96 15.96
C ASP A 1002 41.31 -21.88 15.86
N GLY A 1003 40.06 -22.28 16.13
CA GLY A 1003 38.89 -21.42 16.30
C GLY A 1003 38.12 -21.08 15.01
N ALA A 1004 38.53 -21.55 13.83
CA ALA A 1004 37.76 -21.32 12.61
C ALA A 1004 36.62 -22.34 12.48
N SER A 1005 35.54 -21.93 11.84
CA SER A 1005 34.32 -22.73 11.75
C SER A 1005 33.69 -22.69 10.36
N HIS A 1006 32.95 -23.74 10.04
CA HIS A 1006 32.13 -23.84 8.84
C HIS A 1006 30.81 -24.48 9.18
N THR A 1007 29.80 -24.15 8.38
CA THR A 1007 28.45 -24.66 8.52
C THR A 1007 28.03 -25.44 7.29
N ASP A 1008 27.28 -26.50 7.49
CA ASP A 1008 26.57 -27.22 6.43
C ASP A 1008 25.16 -27.53 6.93
N SER A 1009 24.19 -27.62 6.01
CA SER A 1009 22.78 -27.77 6.36
C SER A 1009 22.14 -28.93 5.62
N ALA A 1010 21.21 -29.60 6.29
CA ALA A 1010 20.37 -30.66 5.76
C ALA A 1010 18.89 -30.25 5.85
N SER A 1011 18.12 -30.45 4.78
CA SER A 1011 16.66 -30.29 4.84
C SER A 1011 16.04 -31.47 5.58
N VAL A 1012 15.12 -31.21 6.49
CA VAL A 1012 14.40 -32.21 7.28
C VAL A 1012 12.90 -32.06 7.05
N THR A 1013 12.34 -32.93 6.24
CA THR A 1013 10.90 -32.97 5.95
C THR A 1013 10.20 -33.91 6.92
N ILE A 1014 9.39 -33.35 7.81
CA ILE A 1014 8.54 -34.08 8.74
C ILE A 1014 7.14 -34.18 8.16
N VAL A 1015 6.81 -35.38 7.69
CA VAL A 1015 5.51 -35.66 7.08
C VAL A 1015 4.52 -36.09 8.17
N SER A 1016 3.29 -35.59 8.09
CA SER A 1016 2.18 -36.08 8.91
C SER A 1016 1.81 -37.50 8.50
N VAL A 1017 1.58 -38.39 9.45
CA VAL A 1017 0.87 -39.66 9.17
C VAL A 1017 -0.60 -39.32 8.91
N ASP A 1018 -1.02 -39.39 7.65
CA ASP A 1018 -2.42 -39.20 7.26
C ASP A 1018 -3.26 -40.39 7.75
N ASP A 1019 -3.91 -40.20 8.90
CA ASP A 1019 -4.73 -41.19 9.61
C ASP A 1019 -6.24 -40.96 9.38
N GLN A 1020 -6.65 -40.17 8.37
CA GLN A 1020 -8.06 -39.88 8.10
C GLN A 1020 -8.64 -40.77 6.97
N LEU A 1021 -9.81 -41.38 7.21
CA LEU A 1021 -10.56 -42.10 6.17
C LEU A 1021 -11.11 -41.11 5.12
N GLU A 1022 -10.80 -41.28 3.83
CA GLU A 1022 -11.38 -40.46 2.74
C GLU A 1022 -12.91 -40.68 2.63
N ASN A 1023 -13.69 -39.63 2.36
CA ASN A 1023 -15.12 -39.79 2.03
C ASN A 1023 -15.30 -40.15 0.54
N ALA A 1024 -15.13 -41.44 0.21
CA ALA A 1024 -15.24 -41.97 -1.14
C ALA A 1024 -16.61 -41.71 -1.80
N CYS A 1025 -17.67 -41.44 -1.03
CA CYS A 1025 -18.99 -41.14 -1.59
C CYS A 1025 -19.11 -39.76 -2.24
N LEU A 1026 -18.14 -38.86 -2.06
CA LEU A 1026 -18.06 -37.59 -2.80
C LEU A 1026 -17.64 -37.81 -4.25
N ASN A 1027 -16.79 -38.82 -4.49
CA ASN A 1027 -16.07 -38.99 -5.77
C ASN A 1027 -16.42 -40.29 -6.51
N ASN A 1028 -16.91 -41.32 -5.81
CA ASN A 1028 -17.12 -42.65 -6.37
C ASN A 1028 -18.61 -43.06 -6.37
N SER A 1029 -19.02 -43.80 -7.43
CA SER A 1029 -20.38 -44.33 -7.52
C SER A 1029 -20.67 -45.38 -6.43
N PRO A 1030 -21.84 -45.35 -5.76
CA PRO A 1030 -22.13 -46.28 -4.66
C PRO A 1030 -22.25 -47.74 -5.10
N ILE A 1031 -21.65 -48.66 -4.34
CA ILE A 1031 -21.73 -50.11 -4.57
C ILE A 1031 -22.72 -50.77 -3.61
N THR A 1032 -23.48 -51.75 -4.10
CA THR A 1032 -24.39 -52.60 -3.30
C THR A 1032 -23.93 -54.05 -3.21
N GLY A 1033 -22.71 -54.32 -3.69
CA GLY A 1033 -21.99 -55.59 -3.64
C GLY A 1033 -20.77 -55.54 -4.55
N GLY A 1034 -19.84 -56.50 -4.43
CA GLY A 1034 -18.66 -56.56 -5.29
C GLY A 1034 -17.36 -56.89 -4.55
N ARG A 1035 -16.23 -56.58 -5.18
CA ARG A 1035 -14.89 -56.84 -4.64
C ARG A 1035 -14.26 -55.53 -4.17
N LEU A 1036 -13.69 -55.54 -2.97
CA LEU A 1036 -12.84 -54.46 -2.46
C LEU A 1036 -11.38 -54.73 -2.80
N THR A 1037 -10.62 -53.66 -2.96
CA THR A 1037 -9.17 -53.68 -3.22
C THR A 1037 -8.47 -53.05 -2.03
N ASP A 1038 -7.35 -53.64 -1.64
CA ASP A 1038 -6.49 -53.14 -0.56
C ASP A 1038 -6.12 -51.66 -0.79
N GLY A 1039 -6.28 -50.83 0.25
CA GLY A 1039 -5.95 -49.41 0.24
C GLY A 1039 -6.89 -48.51 -0.58
N ILE A 1040 -7.95 -49.03 -1.20
CA ILE A 1040 -8.88 -48.25 -2.01
C ILE A 1040 -10.25 -48.15 -1.32
N ALA A 1041 -10.65 -46.92 -0.99
CA ALA A 1041 -11.92 -46.62 -0.36
C ALA A 1041 -13.10 -46.72 -1.34
N ALA A 1042 -14.20 -47.35 -0.91
CA ALA A 1042 -15.40 -47.56 -1.73
C ALA A 1042 -16.64 -46.94 -1.08
N CYS A 1043 -17.46 -46.27 -1.91
CA CYS A 1043 -18.75 -45.74 -1.47
C CYS A 1043 -19.82 -46.84 -1.37
N LEU A 1044 -20.51 -46.95 -0.24
CA LEU A 1044 -21.59 -47.91 -0.03
C LEU A 1044 -22.95 -47.30 -0.39
N GLY A 1045 -23.71 -48.04 -1.21
CA GLY A 1045 -25.06 -47.70 -1.61
C GLY A 1045 -26.11 -48.03 -0.56
N ASN A 1046 -27.34 -47.56 -0.79
CA ASN A 1046 -28.47 -47.83 0.09
C ASN A 1046 -29.02 -49.25 -0.15
N SER A 1047 -28.71 -50.19 0.75
CA SER A 1047 -29.24 -51.56 0.74
C SER A 1047 -29.37 -52.09 2.17
N SER A 1048 -30.41 -52.89 2.45
CA SER A 1048 -30.60 -53.51 3.77
C SER A 1048 -29.47 -54.48 4.15
N THR A 1049 -28.73 -55.02 3.17
CA THR A 1049 -27.52 -55.81 3.36
C THR A 1049 -26.66 -55.76 2.10
N ILE A 1050 -25.35 -55.55 2.25
CA ILE A 1050 -24.34 -55.52 1.19
C ILE A 1050 -23.35 -56.66 1.43
N TRP A 1051 -23.00 -57.38 0.36
CA TRP A 1051 -22.07 -58.50 0.40
C TRP A 1051 -20.82 -58.18 -0.42
N LEU A 1052 -19.66 -58.19 0.24
CA LEU A 1052 -18.38 -57.81 -0.37
C LEU A 1052 -17.36 -58.94 -0.23
N SER A 1053 -16.40 -59.00 -1.15
CA SER A 1053 -15.25 -59.89 -1.05
C SER A 1053 -13.93 -59.14 -1.16
N VAL A 1054 -12.90 -59.66 -0.51
CA VAL A 1054 -11.53 -59.19 -0.64
C VAL A 1054 -10.61 -60.39 -0.84
N GLY A 1055 -9.68 -60.28 -1.79
CA GLY A 1055 -8.74 -61.36 -2.11
C GLY A 1055 -7.39 -61.14 -1.44
N GLU A 1056 -6.52 -62.15 -1.50
CA GLU A 1056 -5.12 -62.10 -1.02
C GLU A 1056 -4.94 -62.07 0.49
N ALA A 1057 -5.98 -62.39 1.27
CA ALA A 1057 -5.86 -62.43 2.73
C ALA A 1057 -4.77 -63.40 3.21
N SER A 1058 -4.59 -64.54 2.53
CA SER A 1058 -3.59 -65.55 2.87
C SER A 1058 -2.13 -65.12 2.73
N THR A 1059 -1.84 -63.97 2.11
CA THR A 1059 -0.47 -63.46 1.91
C THR A 1059 -0.11 -62.32 2.87
N HIS A 1060 -1.01 -61.95 3.77
CA HIS A 1060 -0.85 -60.82 4.69
C HIS A 1060 -0.96 -61.30 6.14
N GLN A 1061 -0.56 -60.48 7.11
CA GLN A 1061 -0.61 -60.83 8.52
C GLN A 1061 -1.89 -60.33 9.19
N THR A 1062 -2.38 -59.16 8.79
CA THR A 1062 -3.57 -58.53 9.37
C THR A 1062 -4.49 -57.98 8.30
N VAL A 1063 -5.79 -57.94 8.61
CA VAL A 1063 -6.83 -57.29 7.81
C VAL A 1063 -7.51 -56.27 8.69
N LYS A 1064 -7.56 -55.03 8.23
CA LYS A 1064 -8.28 -53.95 8.87
C LYS A 1064 -9.36 -53.43 7.95
N ILE A 1065 -10.52 -53.17 8.52
CA ILE A 1065 -11.69 -52.69 7.79
C ILE A 1065 -12.20 -51.48 8.55
N THR A 1066 -12.16 -50.33 7.90
CA THR A 1066 -12.73 -49.09 8.42
C THR A 1066 -14.00 -48.75 7.63
N THR A 1067 -15.04 -48.33 8.33
CA THR A 1067 -16.17 -47.61 7.73
C THR A 1067 -16.37 -46.24 8.38
N GLY A 1068 -16.90 -45.27 7.63
CA GLY A 1068 -17.19 -43.92 8.12
C GLY A 1068 -18.17 -43.17 7.21
N TYR A 1069 -18.59 -41.96 7.61
CA TYR A 1069 -19.50 -41.06 6.86
C TYR A 1069 -20.94 -41.56 6.61
N GLY A 1070 -21.31 -42.74 7.13
CA GLY A 1070 -22.64 -43.32 6.92
C GLY A 1070 -23.76 -42.61 7.68
N GLN A 1071 -24.95 -42.58 7.11
CA GLN A 1071 -26.16 -42.13 7.80
C GLN A 1071 -26.83 -43.30 8.55
N GLY A 1072 -26.27 -43.67 9.71
CA GLY A 1072 -26.82 -44.66 10.65
C GLY A 1072 -25.78 -45.71 11.11
N ASN A 1073 -26.22 -46.69 11.88
CA ASN A 1073 -25.33 -47.75 12.40
C ASN A 1073 -24.90 -48.68 11.27
N VAL A 1074 -23.60 -48.78 11.00
CA VAL A 1074 -23.03 -49.72 10.02
C VAL A 1074 -22.45 -50.92 10.75
N ASP A 1075 -23.04 -52.09 10.57
CA ASP A 1075 -22.53 -53.36 11.10
C ASP A 1075 -21.70 -54.06 10.02
N VAL A 1076 -20.49 -54.50 10.37
CA VAL A 1076 -19.60 -55.26 9.49
C VAL A 1076 -19.31 -56.61 10.12
N LEU A 1077 -19.62 -57.69 9.41
CA LEU A 1077 -19.18 -59.04 9.75
C LEU A 1077 -18.16 -59.51 8.72
N TYR A 1078 -17.10 -60.16 9.18
CA TYR A 1078 -16.01 -60.67 8.35
C TYR A 1078 -15.83 -62.17 8.54
N LYS A 1079 -15.48 -62.87 7.46
CA LYS A 1079 -15.06 -64.27 7.50
C LYS A 1079 -14.08 -64.61 6.39
N ASN A 1080 -13.02 -65.33 6.73
CA ASN A 1080 -12.06 -65.92 5.79
C ASN A 1080 -12.57 -67.30 5.35
N GLY A 1081 -12.58 -67.57 4.03
CA GLY A 1081 -13.01 -68.87 3.49
C GLY A 1081 -14.52 -69.13 3.39
N GLY A 1082 -15.38 -68.13 3.63
CA GLY A 1082 -16.84 -68.26 3.40
C GLY A 1082 -17.66 -67.03 3.81
N TRP A 1083 -18.94 -66.98 3.43
CA TRP A 1083 -19.82 -65.84 3.74
C TRP A 1083 -20.19 -65.75 5.24
N PRO A 1084 -20.01 -64.59 5.90
CA PRO A 1084 -20.28 -64.46 7.33
C PRO A 1084 -21.77 -64.42 7.68
N SER A 1085 -22.11 -64.91 8.87
CA SER A 1085 -23.42 -64.74 9.51
C SER A 1085 -23.27 -64.35 10.98
N THR A 1086 -24.36 -63.92 11.61
CA THR A 1086 -24.36 -63.51 13.03
C THR A 1086 -23.96 -64.63 14.00
N SER A 1087 -24.08 -65.89 13.59
CA SER A 1087 -23.66 -67.07 14.37
C SER A 1087 -22.39 -67.75 13.84
N ASN A 1088 -21.80 -67.24 12.76
CA ASN A 1088 -20.62 -67.81 12.12
C ASN A 1088 -19.84 -66.72 11.37
N ASN A 1089 -18.94 -66.05 12.07
CA ASN A 1089 -18.01 -65.04 11.57
C ASN A 1089 -16.67 -65.17 12.31
N ASP A 1090 -15.60 -64.66 11.71
CA ASP A 1090 -14.26 -64.66 12.30
C ASP A 1090 -13.96 -63.32 13.00
N GLY A 1091 -14.75 -62.29 12.69
CA GLY A 1091 -14.75 -61.02 13.38
C GLY A 1091 -15.99 -60.21 13.02
N GLN A 1092 -16.40 -59.32 13.92
CA GLN A 1092 -17.50 -58.38 13.67
C GLN A 1092 -17.25 -57.06 14.37
N ALA A 1093 -17.68 -55.97 13.74
CA ALA A 1093 -17.86 -54.66 14.34
C ALA A 1093 -19.34 -54.29 14.22
N LEU A 1094 -20.00 -54.09 15.35
CA LEU A 1094 -21.40 -53.69 15.40
C LEU A 1094 -21.45 -52.19 15.71
N GLY A 1095 -22.21 -51.44 14.90
CA GLY A 1095 -22.17 -49.99 14.85
C GLY A 1095 -22.62 -49.27 16.12
N ASN A 1096 -23.18 -49.92 17.15
CA ASN A 1096 -23.42 -49.39 18.52
C ASN A 1096 -23.86 -47.90 18.71
N GLY A 1097 -24.47 -47.24 17.71
CA GLY A 1097 -24.79 -45.80 17.76
C GLY A 1097 -23.77 -44.86 17.11
N THR A 1098 -22.68 -45.37 16.51
CA THR A 1098 -21.65 -44.64 15.78
C THR A 1098 -21.81 -44.80 14.26
N THR A 1099 -21.45 -43.76 13.52
CA THR A 1099 -21.48 -43.70 12.04
C THR A 1099 -20.22 -44.28 11.39
N SER A 1100 -19.26 -44.72 12.21
CA SER A 1100 -18.01 -45.37 11.81
C SER A 1100 -17.78 -46.65 12.60
N THR A 1101 -17.08 -47.61 11.98
CA THR A 1101 -16.62 -48.84 12.64
C THR A 1101 -15.22 -49.21 12.20
N CYS A 1102 -14.44 -49.78 13.12
CA CYS A 1102 -13.13 -50.36 12.84
C CYS A 1102 -13.14 -51.84 13.24
N LEU A 1103 -12.69 -52.70 12.33
CA LEU A 1103 -12.51 -54.13 12.56
C LEU A 1103 -11.09 -54.51 12.19
N SER A 1104 -10.29 -54.88 13.19
CA SER A 1104 -8.90 -55.33 13.02
C SER A 1104 -8.77 -56.80 13.38
N LEU A 1105 -8.26 -57.61 12.45
CA LEU A 1105 -8.22 -59.07 12.55
C LEU A 1105 -6.87 -59.60 12.06
N THR A 1106 -6.48 -60.79 12.54
CA THR A 1106 -5.41 -61.56 11.90
C THR A 1106 -5.94 -62.12 10.58
N ALA A 1107 -5.15 -62.02 9.51
CA ALA A 1107 -5.54 -62.55 8.22
C ALA A 1107 -5.59 -64.08 8.23
N GLY A 1108 -6.63 -64.66 7.63
CA GLY A 1108 -6.83 -66.10 7.60
C GLY A 1108 -6.07 -66.79 6.46
N SER A 1109 -6.05 -68.13 6.46
CA SER A 1109 -5.26 -68.93 5.52
C SER A 1109 -5.86 -69.09 4.12
N ASP A 1110 -7.13 -68.73 3.92
CA ASP A 1110 -7.78 -68.78 2.61
C ASP A 1110 -7.54 -67.49 1.82
N TYR A 1111 -7.37 -67.61 0.49
CA TYR A 1111 -7.14 -66.47 -0.39
C TYR A 1111 -8.29 -65.45 -0.35
N TRP A 1112 -9.54 -65.93 -0.21
CA TRP A 1112 -10.73 -65.09 -0.22
C TRP A 1112 -11.31 -64.88 1.17
N SER A 1113 -11.62 -63.62 1.46
CA SER A 1113 -12.43 -63.23 2.61
C SER A 1113 -13.69 -62.53 2.16
N TYR A 1114 -14.72 -62.60 2.98
CA TYR A 1114 -16.06 -62.15 2.67
C TYR A 1114 -16.61 -61.31 3.80
N LEU A 1115 -17.29 -60.22 3.44
CA LEU A 1115 -17.88 -59.28 4.34
C LEU A 1115 -19.40 -59.23 4.14
N LYS A 1116 -20.12 -59.11 5.24
CA LYS A 1116 -21.53 -58.72 5.26
C LYS A 1116 -21.62 -57.37 5.95
N VAL A 1117 -22.05 -56.36 5.20
CA VAL A 1117 -22.35 -55.04 5.74
C VAL A 1117 -23.87 -54.90 5.86
N SER A 1118 -24.38 -54.47 7.01
CA SER A 1118 -25.81 -54.28 7.25
C SER A 1118 -26.07 -53.07 8.15
N GLY A 1119 -27.27 -52.50 8.10
CA GLY A 1119 -27.63 -51.29 8.84
C GLY A 1119 -27.68 -50.04 7.95
N GLY A 1120 -27.44 -48.84 8.50
CA GLY A 1120 -27.54 -47.55 7.83
C GLY A 1120 -26.33 -47.20 6.94
N SER A 1121 -25.96 -48.08 6.02
CA SER A 1121 -24.76 -47.92 5.17
C SER A 1121 -24.88 -46.87 4.05
N THR A 1122 -25.96 -46.09 4.02
CA THR A 1122 -26.17 -45.10 2.95
C THR A 1122 -25.16 -43.96 3.10
N GLY A 1123 -24.38 -43.72 2.04
CA GLY A 1123 -23.35 -42.68 2.04
C GLY A 1123 -22.11 -43.04 2.85
N ALA A 1124 -22.01 -44.29 3.34
CA ALA A 1124 -20.86 -44.73 4.10
C ALA A 1124 -19.69 -45.07 3.18
N THR A 1125 -18.48 -44.70 3.57
CA THR A 1125 -17.27 -45.22 2.96
C THR A 1125 -16.86 -46.51 3.66
N ILE A 1126 -16.33 -47.48 2.91
CA ILE A 1126 -15.62 -48.66 3.44
C ILE A 1126 -14.23 -48.75 2.82
N LEU A 1127 -13.24 -49.03 3.66
CA LEU A 1127 -11.85 -49.26 3.27
C LEU A 1127 -11.38 -50.58 3.88
N VAL A 1128 -10.63 -51.37 3.10
CA VAL A 1128 -9.92 -52.54 3.59
C VAL A 1128 -8.45 -52.33 3.38
N GLU A 1129 -7.67 -52.55 4.43
CA GLU A 1129 -6.23 -52.43 4.43
C GLU A 1129 -5.59 -53.69 5.01
N TYR A 1130 -4.59 -54.20 4.33
CA TYR A 1130 -3.73 -55.23 4.86
C TYR A 1130 -2.48 -54.63 5.53
N ASP A 1131 -2.07 -55.25 6.63
CA ASP A 1131 -0.80 -54.94 7.32
C ASP A 1131 -0.61 -53.47 7.76
N SER A 1132 -1.70 -52.69 7.84
CA SER A 1132 -1.69 -51.31 8.32
C SER A 1132 -1.53 -51.22 9.85
N ALA A 1133 -0.91 -50.14 10.34
CA ALA A 1133 -0.57 -49.96 11.76
C ALA A 1133 -1.81 -49.72 12.65
N SER A 1134 -2.82 -49.01 12.14
CA SER A 1134 -4.10 -48.64 12.78
C SER A 1134 -5.26 -48.79 11.78
N CYS A 1135 -6.50 -48.76 12.26
CA CYS A 1135 -7.64 -48.41 11.39
C CYS A 1135 -7.63 -46.90 11.19
N ARG A 1136 -8.05 -46.43 10.01
CA ARG A 1136 -8.35 -45.02 9.77
C ARG A 1136 -9.70 -44.61 10.34
#